data_AF-A0A1I2DXB5-F1
#
_entry.id   AF-A0A1I2DXB5-F1
#
_cell.length_a   1.000
_cell.length_b   1.000
_cell.length_c   1.000
_cell.angle_alpha   90.00
_cell.angle_beta   90.00
_cell.angle_gamma   90.00
#
_symmetry.space_group_name_H-M   'P 1'
#
loop_
_entity.id
_entity.type
_entity.pdbx_description
1 polymer ?
#
loop_
_entity_poly.entity_id
_entity_poly.type
_entity_poly.pdbx_seq_one_letter_code
_entity_poly.pdbx_strand_id
1 'polypeptide(L)'
;MAIAEVFIKEAEALLAPISAAEPGGKNPSTDERYQELRVEVDKENSPIGEAVGWARVESLGREILGKVAKDLLVAAYTAFALHKTRGIHGLAVGVLVVDGLFDRFWDTMYPPVARLKGRGTALKWLLEHAAAALQSYTPQVSDRAAITALVTASKQLRGRARDKLGDHVPSFKEWTDLLESIQATLPPEPKAEPQPEAPSGQVAPDMSQQAAAAPAAAAAPAPAAAATPAAPPAAPAAAPEPPPAPAKPTPKDIAGPWLAPIAGANPAGRDPTESSEYQAILAEIDKLQSPTGGAIDWAAIVQNADTVLKTQAKDLRVVCHQALARFKTRRIDGLALGLAILAEVADAFWDTAFPPAARLRGRAGALRGMLEQVEPELGAWQPKPNERAALEQLKDSATRLQQVTRARYADQAPNLRPLLQSIDQLLLTIPAPEPPKPAAPPPPPPKVEAPPPPPPQAAPPPPPPPPPQQAAPPPVPQASPPKPAVVVEPPKTVAAAPTADLAAVDRFLRGTGEELVKLAHALRRAKTSDALAYRLLRSGLWIYIAAPPPIRPDGNTAINGLPEGERNRLEALMNAGKWAELVENSESLLPMNRFTLDLHRYSIEALKHLGPDHDAALRGLLAEVGALLTRLPKIFELKDNSGAPMCSDATRALLEREALGGGGGGGGAAAAPAAGGPAQIVIAAPVASGIDDAAIAQIKGLLRGKREEGLRLGAVRVQSAVGGRSRFLRRVELAEACLDGGELGLARSLFAGLVGEIDGQHLDAWEPELAARCLEGHVRSAPKGQPAEKAAVDAALARLAGLDPVRAAALVPKS
;
A
#
# COMPACT_ATOMS: atom_id res chain seq x y z
N MET A 1 27.89 -27.71 24.85
CA MET A 1 28.88 -28.42 24.02
C MET A 1 29.60 -27.38 23.18
N ALA A 2 30.91 -27.53 22.98
CA ALA A 2 31.67 -26.62 22.12
C ALA A 2 31.26 -26.79 20.65
N ILE A 3 31.27 -25.70 19.88
CA ILE A 3 31.07 -25.74 18.43
C ILE A 3 32.32 -26.35 17.81
N ALA A 4 32.16 -27.35 16.93
CA ALA A 4 33.31 -28.01 16.31
C ALA A 4 34.13 -27.00 15.46
N GLU A 5 35.46 -27.10 15.55
CA GLU A 5 36.40 -26.12 14.97
C GLU A 5 36.23 -25.92 13.46
N VAL A 6 35.81 -26.96 12.73
CA VAL A 6 35.59 -26.90 11.27
C VAL A 6 34.56 -25.83 10.90
N PHE A 7 33.43 -25.75 11.63
CA PHE A 7 32.39 -24.76 11.36
C PHE A 7 32.86 -23.34 11.65
N ILE A 8 33.62 -23.16 12.74
CA ILE A 8 34.19 -21.86 13.12
C ILE A 8 35.16 -21.40 12.03
N LYS A 9 36.08 -22.26 11.60
CA LYS A 9 37.07 -21.94 10.57
C LYS A 9 36.42 -21.53 9.24
N GLU A 10 35.36 -22.21 8.83
CA GLU A 10 34.62 -21.84 7.62
C GLU A 10 33.88 -20.50 7.76
N ALA A 11 33.28 -20.24 8.92
CA ALA A 11 32.61 -18.96 9.18
C ALA A 11 33.62 -17.80 9.22
N GLU A 12 34.79 -18.00 9.83
CA GLU A 12 35.86 -17.01 9.93
C GLU A 12 36.33 -16.49 8.57
N ALA A 13 36.34 -17.33 7.54
CA ALA A 13 36.71 -16.93 6.18
C ALA A 13 35.80 -15.80 5.63
N LEU A 14 34.54 -15.72 6.08
CA LEU A 14 33.57 -14.70 5.68
C LEU A 14 33.51 -13.53 6.67
N LEU A 15 34.24 -13.60 7.78
CA LEU A 15 34.22 -12.62 8.86
C LEU A 15 35.55 -11.87 9.02
N ALA A 16 36.55 -12.16 8.19
CA ALA A 16 37.73 -11.31 8.07
C ALA A 16 37.32 -9.87 7.69
N PRO A 17 37.90 -8.82 8.31
CA PRO A 17 37.56 -7.43 7.99
C PRO A 17 37.87 -7.13 6.51
N ILE A 18 37.03 -6.30 5.87
CA ILE A 18 37.19 -5.95 4.44
C ILE A 18 38.51 -5.20 4.21
N SER A 19 38.83 -4.26 5.09
CA SER A 19 40.12 -3.57 5.13
C SER A 19 40.43 -3.08 6.54
N ALA A 20 41.67 -2.67 6.80
CA ALA A 20 42.05 -2.10 8.09
C ALA A 20 41.37 -0.75 8.38
N ALA A 21 41.12 0.06 7.35
CA ALA A 21 40.50 1.38 7.49
C ALA A 21 38.96 1.32 7.56
N GLU A 22 38.35 0.39 6.82
CA GLU A 22 36.90 0.18 6.77
C GLU A 22 36.60 -1.30 7.02
N PRO A 23 36.59 -1.78 8.29
CA PRO A 23 36.39 -3.20 8.60
C PRO A 23 35.06 -3.76 8.09
N GLY A 24 33.99 -2.94 8.13
CA GLY A 24 32.66 -3.27 7.60
C GLY A 24 32.51 -3.08 6.09
N GLY A 25 33.50 -2.52 5.40
CA GLY A 25 33.44 -2.18 3.98
C GLY A 25 32.54 -0.97 3.67
N LYS A 26 32.07 -0.89 2.43
CA LYS A 26 31.23 0.22 1.93
C LYS A 26 29.81 -0.25 1.66
N ASN A 27 28.86 0.69 1.57
CA ASN A 27 27.46 0.35 1.32
C ASN A 27 27.35 -0.42 -0.02
N PRO A 28 26.86 -1.68 -0.01
CA PRO A 28 26.85 -2.52 -1.20
C PRO A 28 25.73 -2.15 -2.18
N SER A 29 24.82 -1.22 -1.85
CA SER A 29 23.65 -0.91 -2.67
C SER A 29 23.95 -0.44 -4.11
N THR A 30 25.19 -0.04 -4.41
CA THR A 30 25.61 0.35 -5.76
C THR A 30 26.53 -0.66 -6.43
N ASP A 31 26.91 -1.74 -5.74
CA ASP A 31 27.74 -2.81 -6.30
C ASP A 31 26.89 -3.73 -7.20
N GLU A 32 27.38 -4.03 -8.40
CA GLU A 32 26.69 -4.87 -9.38
C GLU A 32 26.37 -6.27 -8.82
N ARG A 33 27.26 -6.84 -8.01
CA ARG A 33 27.05 -8.17 -7.40
C ARG A 33 25.92 -8.15 -6.40
N TYR A 34 25.75 -7.05 -5.66
CA TYR A 34 24.64 -6.90 -4.72
C TYR A 34 23.30 -6.81 -5.45
N GLN A 35 23.25 -6.05 -6.55
CA GLN A 35 22.05 -5.95 -7.39
C GLN A 35 21.72 -7.30 -8.03
N GLU A 36 22.71 -8.00 -8.55
CA GLU A 36 22.53 -9.35 -9.10
C GLU A 36 22.03 -10.34 -8.04
N LEU A 37 22.62 -10.31 -6.83
CA LEU A 37 22.19 -11.17 -5.73
C LEU A 37 20.73 -10.92 -5.37
N ARG A 38 20.31 -9.64 -5.31
CA ARG A 38 18.92 -9.25 -5.03
C ARG A 38 17.97 -9.76 -6.10
N VAL A 39 18.28 -9.52 -7.37
CA VAL A 39 17.47 -10.00 -8.49
C VAL A 39 17.33 -11.52 -8.46
N GLU A 40 18.43 -12.23 -8.15
CA GLU A 40 18.41 -13.69 -8.10
C GLU A 40 17.53 -14.22 -6.97
N VAL A 41 17.60 -13.63 -5.77
CA VAL A 41 16.73 -14.02 -4.64
C VAL A 41 15.27 -13.62 -4.89
N ASP A 42 15.01 -12.46 -5.51
CA ASP A 42 13.67 -11.98 -5.80
C ASP A 42 12.91 -12.89 -6.78
N LYS A 43 13.60 -13.77 -7.52
CA LYS A 43 12.98 -14.84 -8.32
C LYS A 43 12.12 -15.80 -7.48
N GLU A 44 12.41 -15.97 -6.19
CA GLU A 44 11.58 -16.77 -5.28
C GLU A 44 10.14 -16.25 -5.19
N ASN A 45 9.97 -14.94 -5.33
CA ASN A 45 8.67 -14.27 -5.32
C ASN A 45 8.15 -14.00 -6.74
N SER A 46 8.83 -14.52 -7.78
CA SER A 46 8.43 -14.32 -9.16
C SER A 46 7.16 -15.11 -9.47
N PRO A 47 6.07 -14.46 -9.89
CA PRO A 47 4.85 -15.14 -10.31
C PRO A 47 5.04 -15.94 -11.61
N ILE A 48 6.20 -15.79 -12.28
CA ILE A 48 6.55 -16.45 -13.55
C ILE A 48 7.24 -17.82 -13.28
N GLY A 49 7.55 -18.13 -12.03
CA GLY A 49 8.09 -19.44 -11.63
C GLY A 49 9.56 -19.66 -12.02
N GLU A 50 10.36 -18.59 -12.11
CA GLU A 50 11.81 -18.71 -12.29
C GLU A 50 12.44 -19.31 -11.02
N ALA A 51 13.14 -20.43 -11.16
CA ALA A 51 13.84 -21.04 -10.04
C ALA A 51 15.04 -20.19 -9.62
N VAL A 52 15.20 -19.99 -8.31
CA VAL A 52 16.35 -19.29 -7.72
C VAL A 52 17.62 -20.12 -7.90
N GLY A 53 18.65 -19.55 -8.50
CA GLY A 53 19.99 -20.12 -8.57
C GLY A 53 20.75 -20.01 -7.24
N TRP A 54 20.42 -20.84 -6.24
CA TRP A 54 21.03 -20.75 -4.90
C TRP A 54 22.56 -20.88 -4.88
N ALA A 55 23.15 -21.64 -5.80
CA ALA A 55 24.62 -21.70 -5.94
C ALA A 55 25.22 -20.34 -6.38
N ARG A 56 24.50 -19.58 -7.21
CA ARG A 56 24.89 -18.22 -7.61
C ARG A 56 24.76 -17.25 -6.43
N VAL A 57 23.66 -17.34 -5.68
CA VAL A 57 23.45 -16.56 -4.45
C VAL A 57 24.57 -16.81 -3.42
N GLU A 58 24.98 -18.07 -3.21
CA GLU A 58 26.11 -18.42 -2.34
C GLU A 58 27.41 -17.75 -2.83
N SER A 59 27.73 -17.86 -4.13
CA SER A 59 28.94 -17.28 -4.71
C SER A 59 28.98 -15.76 -4.55
N LEU A 60 27.91 -15.07 -4.97
CA LEU A 60 27.80 -13.61 -4.87
C LEU A 60 27.86 -13.14 -3.41
N GLY A 61 27.15 -13.84 -2.52
CA GLY A 61 27.11 -13.51 -1.10
C GLY A 61 28.48 -13.58 -0.45
N ARG A 62 29.27 -14.63 -0.77
CA ARG A 62 30.66 -14.75 -0.29
C ARG A 62 31.57 -13.67 -0.84
N GLU A 63 31.44 -13.32 -2.12
CA GLU A 63 32.24 -12.25 -2.71
C GLU A 63 31.94 -10.90 -2.06
N ILE A 64 30.67 -10.59 -1.82
CA ILE A 64 30.25 -9.33 -1.18
C ILE A 64 30.74 -9.30 0.27
N LEU A 65 30.48 -10.35 1.05
CA LEU A 65 30.92 -10.43 2.45
C LEU A 65 32.44 -10.42 2.60
N GLY A 66 33.17 -10.94 1.62
CA GLY A 66 34.63 -11.00 1.64
C GLY A 66 35.32 -9.74 1.11
N LYS A 67 34.72 -9.01 0.17
CA LYS A 67 35.42 -7.97 -0.60
C LYS A 67 34.72 -6.60 -0.64
N VAL A 68 33.43 -6.52 -0.31
CA VAL A 68 32.62 -5.30 -0.51
C VAL A 68 32.12 -4.75 0.81
N ALA A 69 31.32 -5.54 1.52
CA ALA A 69 30.55 -5.08 2.67
C ALA A 69 30.22 -6.22 3.61
N LYS A 70 30.32 -5.97 4.91
CA LYS A 70 29.65 -6.74 5.93
C LYS A 70 28.18 -6.31 5.95
N ASP A 71 27.35 -6.95 5.15
CA ASP A 71 25.92 -6.66 5.06
C ASP A 71 25.10 -7.82 5.63
N LEU A 72 24.19 -7.50 6.56
CA LEU A 72 23.40 -8.48 7.29
C LEU A 72 22.35 -9.17 6.41
N LEU A 73 21.79 -8.47 5.42
CA LEU A 73 20.85 -9.06 4.49
C LEU A 73 21.57 -10.02 3.53
N VAL A 74 22.74 -9.63 3.05
CA VAL A 74 23.61 -10.52 2.26
C VAL A 74 24.02 -11.74 3.07
N ALA A 75 24.36 -11.59 4.35
CA ALA A 75 24.67 -12.71 5.23
C ALA A 75 23.48 -13.65 5.44
N ALA A 76 22.27 -13.11 5.60
CA ALA A 76 21.04 -13.90 5.67
C ALA A 76 20.81 -14.72 4.38
N TYR A 77 20.90 -14.08 3.21
CA TYR A 77 20.78 -14.76 1.92
C TYR A 77 21.87 -15.81 1.71
N THR A 78 23.12 -15.50 2.09
CA THR A 78 24.25 -16.44 2.00
C THR A 78 24.05 -17.63 2.91
N ALA A 79 23.57 -17.42 4.13
CA ALA A 79 23.30 -18.51 5.08
C ALA A 79 22.24 -19.49 4.55
N PHE A 80 21.17 -18.97 3.95
CA PHE A 80 20.14 -19.81 3.34
C PHE A 80 20.62 -20.46 2.04
N ALA A 81 21.41 -19.76 1.23
CA ALA A 81 22.03 -20.34 0.04
C ALA A 81 22.97 -21.51 0.40
N LEU A 82 23.79 -21.37 1.45
CA LEU A 82 24.62 -22.44 1.99
C LEU A 82 23.79 -23.63 2.46
N HIS A 83 22.62 -23.38 3.04
CA HIS A 83 21.70 -24.46 3.36
C HIS A 83 21.22 -25.20 2.11
N LYS A 84 20.81 -24.46 1.08
CA LYS A 84 20.32 -25.05 -0.18
C LYS A 84 21.39 -25.85 -0.93
N THR A 85 22.66 -25.50 -0.79
CA THR A 85 23.76 -26.18 -1.49
C THR A 85 24.47 -27.25 -0.66
N ARG A 86 24.50 -27.11 0.68
CA ARG A 86 25.28 -27.98 1.59
C ARG A 86 24.47 -28.53 2.76
N GLY A 87 23.16 -28.37 2.75
CA GLY A 87 22.25 -28.86 3.79
C GLY A 87 22.49 -28.23 5.16
N ILE A 88 22.30 -29.01 6.22
CA ILE A 88 22.38 -28.53 7.61
C ILE A 88 23.79 -28.00 7.98
N HIS A 89 24.84 -28.56 7.38
CA HIS A 89 26.21 -28.11 7.59
C HIS A 89 26.40 -26.67 7.10
N GLY A 90 25.91 -26.36 5.90
CA GLY A 90 25.96 -25.02 5.34
C GLY A 90 25.16 -24.02 6.17
N LEU A 91 23.99 -24.42 6.66
CA LEU A 91 23.18 -23.57 7.53
C LEU A 91 23.88 -23.22 8.85
N ALA A 92 24.57 -24.20 9.47
CA ALA A 92 25.35 -23.98 10.68
C ALA A 92 26.46 -22.92 10.47
N VAL A 93 27.22 -23.04 9.37
CA VAL A 93 28.21 -22.02 8.98
C VAL A 93 27.55 -20.66 8.74
N GLY A 94 26.43 -20.63 8.02
CA GLY A 94 25.69 -19.39 7.73
C GLY A 94 25.22 -18.65 8.99
N VAL A 95 24.63 -19.36 9.95
CA VAL A 95 24.17 -18.76 11.22
C VAL A 95 25.36 -18.29 12.07
N LEU A 96 26.49 -18.99 12.05
CA LEU A 96 27.74 -18.52 12.67
C LEU A 96 28.26 -17.23 12.06
N VAL A 97 28.15 -17.07 10.73
CA VAL A 97 28.49 -15.80 10.06
C VAL A 97 27.57 -14.69 10.54
N VAL A 98 26.26 -14.95 10.62
CA VAL A 98 25.31 -13.95 11.11
C VAL A 98 25.58 -13.57 12.57
N ASP A 99 25.83 -14.53 13.47
CA ASP A 99 26.24 -14.25 14.85
C ASP A 99 27.55 -13.43 14.90
N GLY A 100 28.55 -13.82 14.12
CA GLY A 100 29.83 -13.12 14.04
C GLY A 100 29.73 -11.69 13.52
N LEU A 101 28.76 -11.38 12.64
CA LEU A 101 28.46 -10.01 12.25
C LEU A 101 27.89 -9.19 13.40
N PHE A 102 26.95 -9.77 14.16
CA PHE A 102 26.41 -9.13 15.37
C PHE A 102 27.49 -8.88 16.42
N ASP A 103 28.47 -9.77 16.54
CA ASP A 103 29.56 -9.64 17.50
C ASP A 103 30.59 -8.57 17.08
N ARG A 104 31.17 -8.71 15.88
CA ARG A 104 32.37 -7.96 15.46
C ARG A 104 32.11 -6.72 14.63
N PHE A 105 31.01 -6.68 13.90
CA PHE A 105 30.76 -5.65 12.89
C PHE A 105 29.52 -4.82 13.17
N TRP A 106 28.93 -4.91 14.37
CA TRP A 106 27.68 -4.23 14.69
C TRP A 106 27.65 -2.75 14.30
N ASP A 107 28.70 -1.98 14.64
CA ASP A 107 28.71 -0.54 14.38
C ASP A 107 29.04 -0.20 12.92
N THR A 108 29.68 -1.11 12.19
CA THR A 108 30.22 -0.87 10.84
C THR A 108 29.50 -1.63 9.73
N MET A 109 28.64 -2.59 10.06
CA MET A 109 27.89 -3.41 9.11
C MET A 109 26.68 -2.68 8.53
N TYR A 110 26.22 -3.15 7.38
CA TYR A 110 25.04 -2.67 6.69
C TYR A 110 23.81 -3.58 6.95
N PRO A 111 22.58 -3.04 7.02
CA PRO A 111 22.24 -1.60 7.10
C PRO A 111 22.88 -0.92 8.33
N PRO A 112 23.11 0.40 8.33
CA PRO A 112 23.74 1.10 9.46
C PRO A 112 22.88 1.05 10.73
N VAL A 113 23.46 1.32 11.90
CA VAL A 113 22.76 1.27 13.22
C VAL A 113 21.49 2.14 13.22
N ALA A 114 21.47 3.28 12.52
CA ALA A 114 20.29 4.13 12.36
C ALA A 114 19.07 3.43 11.69
N ARG A 115 19.26 2.25 11.09
CA ARG A 115 18.24 1.43 10.43
C ARG A 115 18.03 0.09 11.15
N LEU A 116 17.86 0.09 12.47
CA LEU A 116 17.61 -1.11 13.28
C LEU A 116 16.46 -1.99 12.75
N LYS A 117 15.35 -1.38 12.29
CA LYS A 117 14.25 -2.11 11.65
C LYS A 117 14.73 -2.96 10.47
N GLY A 118 15.61 -2.42 9.62
CA GLY A 118 16.15 -3.13 8.46
C GLY A 118 17.02 -4.33 8.87
N ARG A 119 17.80 -4.20 9.93
CA ARG A 119 18.58 -5.31 10.50
C ARG A 119 17.67 -6.40 11.07
N GLY A 120 16.63 -6.00 11.81
CA GLY A 120 15.60 -6.91 12.32
C GLY A 120 14.89 -7.67 11.20
N THR A 121 14.55 -6.99 10.09
CA THR A 121 13.93 -7.62 8.92
C THR A 121 14.85 -8.64 8.24
N ALA A 122 16.15 -8.36 8.11
CA ALA A 122 17.11 -9.32 7.53
C ALA A 122 17.23 -10.59 8.38
N LEU A 123 17.34 -10.44 9.71
CA LEU A 123 17.38 -11.56 10.63
C LEU A 123 16.07 -12.36 10.62
N LYS A 124 14.92 -11.66 10.60
CA LYS A 124 13.59 -12.28 10.49
C LYS A 124 13.50 -13.16 9.24
N TRP A 125 13.93 -12.62 8.10
CA TRP A 125 13.93 -13.34 6.83
C TRP A 125 14.69 -14.66 6.94
N LEU A 126 15.91 -14.66 7.50
CA LEU A 126 16.69 -15.88 7.69
C LEU A 126 15.96 -16.91 8.56
N LEU A 127 15.42 -16.47 9.70
CA LEU A 127 14.76 -17.38 10.65
C LEU A 127 13.54 -18.06 10.03
N GLU A 128 12.70 -17.30 9.30
CA GLU A 128 11.51 -17.84 8.63
C GLU A 128 11.88 -18.84 7.54
N HIS A 129 12.87 -18.52 6.69
CA HIS A 129 13.28 -19.41 5.58
C HIS A 129 13.98 -20.66 6.11
N ALA A 130 14.85 -20.52 7.12
CA ALA A 130 15.51 -21.64 7.76
C ALA A 130 14.52 -22.57 8.50
N ALA A 131 13.55 -22.00 9.23
CA ALA A 131 12.52 -22.78 9.91
C ALA A 131 11.65 -23.57 8.90
N ALA A 132 11.19 -22.90 7.84
CA ALA A 132 10.41 -23.56 6.78
C ALA A 132 11.19 -24.70 6.12
N ALA A 133 12.49 -24.51 5.85
CA ALA A 133 13.32 -25.53 5.22
C ALA A 133 13.61 -26.74 6.14
N LEU A 134 13.61 -26.55 7.46
CA LEU A 134 13.86 -27.62 8.43
C LEU A 134 12.59 -28.29 8.97
N GLN A 135 11.39 -27.79 8.63
CA GLN A 135 10.13 -28.31 9.17
C GLN A 135 9.89 -29.80 8.87
N SER A 136 10.38 -30.28 7.72
CA SER A 136 10.30 -31.69 7.30
C SER A 136 11.67 -32.37 7.21
N TYR A 137 12.67 -31.82 7.88
CA TYR A 137 14.03 -32.37 7.85
C TYR A 137 14.17 -33.57 8.81
N THR A 138 14.71 -34.68 8.29
CA THR A 138 14.97 -35.89 9.07
C THR A 138 16.47 -35.98 9.40
N PRO A 139 16.88 -35.77 10.67
CA PRO A 139 18.29 -35.71 11.03
C PRO A 139 18.96 -37.10 11.02
N GLN A 140 20.21 -37.14 10.57
CA GLN A 140 21.08 -38.32 10.60
C GLN A 140 22.11 -38.20 11.72
N VAL A 141 22.69 -39.33 12.14
CA VAL A 141 23.73 -39.34 13.19
C VAL A 141 24.95 -38.49 12.78
N SER A 142 25.29 -38.46 11.49
CA SER A 142 26.34 -37.60 10.91
C SER A 142 26.09 -36.10 11.08
N ASP A 143 24.82 -35.70 11.23
CA ASP A 143 24.43 -34.29 11.30
C ASP A 143 24.59 -33.69 12.70
N ARG A 144 24.90 -34.53 13.69
CA ARG A 144 24.99 -34.15 15.11
C ARG A 144 25.88 -32.94 15.36
N ALA A 145 27.06 -32.92 14.73
CA ALA A 145 28.00 -31.81 14.89
C ALA A 145 27.43 -30.49 14.34
N ALA A 146 26.79 -30.55 13.17
CA ALA A 146 26.16 -29.39 12.54
C ALA A 146 24.94 -28.89 13.32
N ILE A 147 24.08 -29.80 13.79
CA ILE A 147 22.90 -29.47 14.61
C ILE A 147 23.34 -28.84 15.94
N THR A 148 24.38 -29.39 16.58
CA THR A 148 24.93 -28.84 17.83
C THR A 148 25.52 -27.44 17.61
N ALA A 149 26.25 -27.24 16.51
CA ALA A 149 26.77 -25.93 16.12
C ALA A 149 25.64 -24.92 15.89
N LEU A 150 24.61 -25.32 15.14
CA LEU A 150 23.45 -24.49 14.81
C LEU A 150 22.64 -24.10 16.05
N VAL A 151 22.39 -25.03 16.97
CA VAL A 151 21.71 -24.78 18.26
C VAL A 151 22.51 -23.77 19.10
N THR A 152 23.83 -23.98 19.20
CA THR A 152 24.71 -23.13 20.01
C THR A 152 24.81 -21.72 19.43
N ALA A 153 25.05 -21.60 18.12
CA ALA A 153 25.11 -20.33 17.41
C ALA A 153 23.76 -19.59 17.47
N SER A 154 22.63 -20.31 17.36
CA SER A 154 21.29 -19.71 17.47
C SER A 154 21.01 -19.13 18.86
N LYS A 155 21.49 -19.79 19.93
CA LYS A 155 21.37 -19.28 21.30
C LYS A 155 22.21 -18.01 21.51
N GLN A 156 23.43 -17.99 20.99
CA GLN A 156 24.31 -16.81 21.02
C GLN A 156 23.70 -15.64 20.22
N LEU A 157 23.27 -15.91 18.98
CA LEU A 157 22.65 -14.92 18.11
C LEU A 157 21.39 -14.32 18.73
N ARG A 158 20.53 -15.15 19.35
CA ARG A 158 19.34 -14.66 20.07
C ARG A 158 19.72 -13.69 21.18
N GLY A 159 20.72 -14.02 22.00
CA GLY A 159 21.19 -13.16 23.08
C GLY A 159 21.65 -11.80 22.56
N ARG A 160 22.55 -11.81 21.56
CA ARG A 160 23.07 -10.58 20.95
C ARG A 160 21.97 -9.78 20.22
N ALA A 161 21.07 -10.46 19.52
CA ALA A 161 19.95 -9.81 18.85
C ALA A 161 19.07 -9.09 19.85
N ARG A 162 18.67 -9.75 20.95
CA ARG A 162 17.88 -9.14 22.02
C ARG A 162 18.54 -7.88 22.58
N ASP A 163 19.83 -7.96 22.84
CA ASP A 163 20.56 -6.86 23.47
C ASP A 163 20.78 -5.68 22.50
N LYS A 164 20.94 -5.95 21.20
CA LYS A 164 21.30 -4.94 20.18
C LYS A 164 20.13 -4.37 19.36
N LEU A 165 19.05 -5.13 19.15
CA LEU A 165 17.92 -4.73 18.28
C LEU A 165 16.70 -4.15 19.01
N GLY A 166 16.59 -4.31 20.34
CA GLY A 166 15.45 -3.79 21.12
C GLY A 166 14.09 -4.26 20.58
N ASP A 167 13.17 -3.33 20.34
CA ASP A 167 11.82 -3.62 19.81
C ASP A 167 11.81 -4.21 18.38
N HIS A 168 12.96 -4.24 17.69
CA HIS A 168 13.09 -4.77 16.33
C HIS A 168 13.57 -6.22 16.26
N VAL A 169 13.74 -6.88 17.41
CA VAL A 169 14.11 -8.30 17.49
C VAL A 169 12.97 -9.16 16.95
N PRO A 170 13.20 -10.03 15.95
CA PRO A 170 12.19 -11.00 15.55
C PRO A 170 12.00 -12.09 16.61
N SER A 171 10.84 -12.75 16.61
CA SER A 171 10.63 -13.93 17.45
C SER A 171 11.59 -15.05 17.03
N PHE A 172 12.31 -15.61 17.99
CA PHE A 172 13.14 -16.81 17.79
C PHE A 172 12.42 -18.09 18.23
N LYS A 173 11.16 -18.02 18.71
CA LYS A 173 10.51 -19.13 19.40
C LYS A 173 10.36 -20.36 18.49
N GLU A 174 9.70 -20.20 17.35
CA GLU A 174 9.47 -21.29 16.39
C GLU A 174 10.78 -21.94 15.93
N TRP A 175 11.79 -21.10 15.66
CA TRP A 175 13.12 -21.56 15.29
C TRP A 175 13.78 -22.42 16.36
N THR A 176 13.78 -21.99 17.62
CA THR A 176 14.43 -22.80 18.67
C THR A 176 13.66 -24.03 19.03
N ASP A 177 12.32 -23.96 19.07
CA ASP A 177 11.49 -25.12 19.37
C ASP A 177 11.74 -26.20 18.30
N LEU A 178 11.87 -25.80 17.03
CA LEU A 178 12.21 -26.70 15.93
C LEU A 178 13.61 -27.29 16.08
N LEU A 179 14.64 -26.48 16.38
CA LEU A 179 15.99 -26.99 16.56
C LEU A 179 16.13 -27.94 17.76
N GLU A 180 15.45 -27.65 18.87
CA GLU A 180 15.43 -28.51 20.05
C GLU A 180 14.70 -29.83 19.75
N SER A 181 13.61 -29.78 18.99
CA SER A 181 12.92 -30.97 18.49
C SER A 181 13.83 -31.83 17.60
N ILE A 182 14.48 -31.23 16.60
CA ILE A 182 15.43 -31.93 15.71
C ILE A 182 16.56 -32.56 16.52
N GLN A 183 17.15 -31.83 17.47
CA GLN A 183 18.21 -32.34 18.33
C GLN A 183 17.74 -33.53 19.19
N ALA A 184 16.52 -33.50 19.70
CA ALA A 184 15.97 -34.54 20.56
C ALA A 184 15.69 -35.86 19.82
N THR A 185 15.51 -35.83 18.49
CA THR A 185 15.32 -37.05 17.68
C THR A 185 16.61 -37.85 17.45
N LEU A 186 17.78 -37.26 17.71
CA LEU A 186 19.05 -37.96 17.58
C LEU A 186 19.29 -38.91 18.78
N PRO A 187 19.80 -40.13 18.55
CA PRO A 187 20.17 -41.04 19.64
C PRO A 187 21.16 -40.38 20.62
N PRO A 188 21.12 -40.65 21.94
CA PRO A 188 22.14 -40.14 22.86
C PRO A 188 23.55 -40.57 22.40
N GLU A 189 24.56 -39.73 22.64
CA GLU A 189 25.96 -40.13 22.34
C GLU A 189 26.28 -41.40 23.13
N PRO A 190 26.94 -42.40 22.52
CA PRO A 190 27.49 -43.50 23.29
C PRO A 190 28.42 -42.89 24.35
N LYS A 191 28.09 -43.09 25.63
CA LYS A 191 28.96 -42.70 26.73
C LYS A 191 30.32 -43.34 26.47
N ALA A 192 31.35 -42.51 26.31
CA ALA A 192 32.72 -43.00 26.25
C ALA A 192 32.97 -43.91 27.46
N GLU A 193 33.40 -45.14 27.21
CA GLU A 193 33.82 -46.06 28.27
C GLU A 193 34.92 -45.38 29.10
N PRO A 194 34.88 -45.47 30.44
CA PRO A 194 35.89 -44.87 31.28
C PRO A 194 37.24 -45.54 31.00
N GLN A 195 38.16 -44.79 30.39
CA GLN A 195 39.57 -45.17 30.30
C GLN A 195 40.20 -45.12 31.71
N PRO A 196 41.16 -46.00 32.02
CA PRO A 196 41.64 -46.23 33.38
C PRO A 196 42.44 -45.03 33.91
N GLU A 197 42.12 -44.60 35.14
CA GLU A 197 42.92 -43.67 35.92
C GLU A 197 44.25 -44.30 36.38
N ALA A 198 45.33 -43.51 36.29
CA ALA A 198 46.54 -43.66 37.09
C ALA A 198 47.25 -42.28 37.17
N PRO A 199 48.02 -41.97 38.23
CA PRO A 199 47.50 -41.57 39.54
C PRO A 199 47.91 -40.14 39.92
N SER A 200 47.23 -39.65 40.95
CA SER A 200 47.38 -38.36 41.62
C SER A 200 48.65 -38.23 42.47
N GLY A 201 49.14 -36.98 42.58
CA GLY A 201 49.84 -36.43 43.75
C GLY A 201 49.42 -34.97 43.87
N GLN A 202 48.48 -34.62 44.76
CA GLN A 202 48.68 -34.12 46.14
C GLN A 202 49.74 -33.00 46.19
N VAL A 203 49.46 -31.81 46.74
CA VAL A 203 49.10 -31.55 48.15
C VAL A 203 48.50 -30.14 48.28
N ALA A 204 47.41 -30.00 49.04
CA ALA A 204 46.93 -28.76 49.67
C ALA A 204 47.64 -28.57 51.05
N PRO A 205 47.73 -27.38 51.67
CA PRO A 205 46.62 -26.86 52.49
C PRO A 205 46.48 -25.31 52.41
N ASP A 206 45.32 -24.67 52.47
CA ASP A 206 44.21 -24.63 53.45
C ASP A 206 44.30 -23.42 54.41
N MET A 207 43.12 -22.94 54.79
CA MET A 207 42.73 -22.21 56.00
C MET A 207 42.50 -20.69 55.96
N SER A 208 41.19 -20.37 55.94
CA SER A 208 40.47 -19.46 56.88
C SER A 208 40.46 -17.95 56.53
N GLN A 209 39.39 -17.15 56.70
CA GLN A 209 38.21 -17.12 57.61
C GLN A 209 37.04 -16.40 56.88
N GLN A 210 35.75 -16.82 56.94
CA GLN A 210 34.72 -16.55 57.98
C GLN A 210 34.65 -15.08 58.45
N ALA A 211 33.51 -14.40 58.67
CA ALA A 211 32.08 -14.71 58.63
C ALA A 211 31.26 -13.39 58.80
N ALA A 212 29.91 -13.53 58.70
CA ALA A 212 28.86 -12.83 59.48
C ALA A 212 28.00 -11.72 58.81
N ALA A 213 26.82 -12.14 58.36
CA ALA A 213 25.44 -11.78 58.78
C ALA A 213 25.00 -10.34 59.18
N ALA A 214 23.87 -9.95 58.55
CA ALA A 214 22.73 -9.03 58.83
C ALA A 214 22.42 -8.63 60.32
N PRO A 215 21.57 -7.60 60.67
CA PRO A 215 20.23 -7.33 60.07
C PRO A 215 19.59 -5.90 60.12
N ALA A 216 18.47 -5.80 59.37
CA ALA A 216 17.18 -5.09 59.55
C ALA A 216 16.97 -3.77 60.36
N ALA A 217 16.11 -2.91 59.75
CA ALA A 217 14.93 -2.22 60.31
C ALA A 217 14.94 -0.68 60.60
N ALA A 218 14.01 -0.01 59.90
CA ALA A 218 12.97 0.94 60.39
C ALA A 218 13.26 2.43 60.75
N ALA A 219 12.42 3.28 60.12
CA ALA A 219 11.63 4.41 60.66
C ALA A 219 12.22 5.83 60.83
N ALA A 220 11.34 6.79 60.47
CA ALA A 220 11.32 8.27 60.48
C ALA A 220 11.59 8.90 61.90
N PRO A 221 11.61 10.26 62.15
CA PRO A 221 10.90 11.35 61.46
C PRO A 221 11.60 12.74 61.37
N ALA A 222 10.84 13.70 60.84
CA ALA A 222 11.12 15.14 60.66
C ALA A 222 11.30 15.94 61.97
N PRO A 223 11.71 17.23 61.86
CA PRO A 223 11.21 18.27 62.75
C PRO A 223 10.59 19.46 62.02
N ALA A 224 9.63 20.09 62.69
CA ALA A 224 8.85 21.24 62.25
C ALA A 224 9.23 22.53 63.01
N ALA A 225 8.92 23.66 62.36
CA ALA A 225 8.44 24.95 62.88
C ALA A 225 9.37 25.92 63.66
N ALA A 226 9.52 27.14 63.11
CA ALA A 226 9.48 28.44 63.79
C ALA A 226 9.21 29.52 62.71
N ALA A 227 8.02 30.13 62.65
CA ALA A 227 7.58 31.36 63.32
C ALA A 227 7.94 32.67 62.58
N THR A 228 6.88 33.38 62.16
CA THR A 228 6.79 34.68 61.45
C THR A 228 7.21 35.89 62.33
N PRO A 229 7.56 37.06 61.75
CA PRO A 229 6.65 38.22 61.81
C PRO A 229 6.69 39.12 60.54
N ALA A 230 5.53 39.53 60.02
CA ALA A 230 4.85 40.84 60.19
C ALA A 230 5.27 41.95 59.19
N ALA A 231 4.26 42.49 58.51
CA ALA A 231 4.34 43.51 57.45
C ALA A 231 4.22 44.96 57.98
N PRO A 232 4.68 45.98 57.23
CA PRO A 232 4.26 47.38 57.40
C PRO A 232 3.29 47.87 56.29
N PRO A 233 2.63 49.04 56.48
CA PRO A 233 1.24 49.27 56.07
C PRO A 233 1.05 49.96 54.71
N ALA A 234 -0.21 49.88 54.28
CA ALA A 234 -0.79 50.43 53.05
C ALA A 234 -0.79 51.96 52.95
N ALA A 235 -0.62 52.45 51.72
CA ALA A 235 -0.92 53.81 51.28
C ALA A 235 -2.27 53.83 50.51
N PRO A 236 -2.97 54.98 50.43
CA PRO A 236 -4.41 55.02 50.21
C PRO A 236 -4.87 54.88 48.75
N ALA A 237 -6.10 54.38 48.64
CA ALA A 237 -6.82 54.06 47.42
C ALA A 237 -7.01 55.24 46.45
N ALA A 238 -6.68 55.00 45.18
CA ALA A 238 -7.20 55.77 44.06
C ALA A 238 -8.57 55.22 43.64
N ALA A 239 -9.47 56.13 43.28
CA ALA A 239 -10.87 55.86 42.94
C ALA A 239 -11.03 54.86 41.76
N PRO A 240 -12.09 54.03 41.75
CA PRO A 240 -12.29 53.04 40.71
C PRO A 240 -12.62 53.68 39.36
N GLU A 241 -11.83 53.32 38.34
CA GLU A 241 -12.15 53.57 36.94
C GLU A 241 -13.45 52.87 36.53
N PRO A 242 -14.24 53.45 35.61
CA PRO A 242 -15.47 52.84 35.12
C PRO A 242 -15.18 51.51 34.41
N PRO A 243 -16.06 50.49 34.54
CA PRO A 243 -15.81 49.16 34.00
C PRO A 243 -15.64 49.22 32.46
N PRO A 244 -14.61 48.57 31.90
CA PRO A 244 -14.45 48.48 30.46
C PRO A 244 -15.61 47.68 29.85
N ALA A 245 -16.00 48.04 28.64
CA ALA A 245 -16.97 47.31 27.83
C ALA A 245 -16.66 45.80 27.80
N PRO A 246 -17.67 44.91 27.71
CA PRO A 246 -17.45 43.47 27.78
C PRO A 246 -16.41 43.04 26.74
N ALA A 247 -15.27 42.54 27.21
CA ALA A 247 -14.19 42.06 26.36
C ALA A 247 -14.70 40.93 25.47
N LYS A 248 -14.36 40.94 24.18
CA LYS A 248 -14.65 39.84 23.26
C LYS A 248 -14.07 38.53 23.84
N PRO A 249 -14.80 37.40 23.79
CA PRO A 249 -14.34 36.15 24.37
C PRO A 249 -13.08 35.67 23.65
N THR A 250 -12.01 35.40 24.41
CA THR A 250 -10.75 34.91 23.83
C THR A 250 -10.89 33.46 23.34
N PRO A 251 -9.97 32.95 22.48
CA PRO A 251 -9.95 31.55 22.11
C PRO A 251 -9.95 30.60 23.32
N LYS A 252 -9.29 30.99 24.41
CA LYS A 252 -9.27 30.22 25.66
C LYS A 252 -10.63 30.16 26.34
N ASP A 253 -11.37 31.26 26.35
CA ASP A 253 -12.70 31.34 26.97
C ASP A 253 -13.70 30.42 26.26
N ILE A 254 -13.70 30.42 24.92
CA ILE A 254 -14.61 29.57 24.14
C ILE A 254 -14.22 28.09 24.17
N ALA A 255 -12.93 27.77 24.33
CA ALA A 255 -12.44 26.40 24.47
C ALA A 255 -12.63 25.82 25.88
N GLY A 256 -12.95 26.65 26.88
CA GLY A 256 -13.03 26.30 28.30
C GLY A 256 -13.67 24.94 28.62
N PRO A 257 -14.85 24.57 28.05
CA PRO A 257 -15.51 23.30 28.32
C PRO A 257 -14.70 22.04 27.96
N TRP A 258 -13.65 22.15 27.15
CA TRP A 258 -12.79 21.02 26.74
C TRP A 258 -11.43 21.01 27.44
N LEU A 259 -11.12 22.01 28.27
CA LEU A 259 -9.82 22.17 28.93
C LEU A 259 -9.75 21.58 30.34
N ALA A 260 -10.87 21.12 30.90
CA ALA A 260 -10.87 20.42 32.18
C ALA A 260 -9.98 19.15 32.09
N PRO A 261 -9.03 18.95 33.03
CA PRO A 261 -8.25 17.73 33.13
C PRO A 261 -9.15 16.51 33.32
N ILE A 262 -8.75 15.38 32.73
CA ILE A 262 -9.46 14.10 32.87
C ILE A 262 -8.92 13.38 34.11
N ALA A 263 -9.82 12.83 34.93
CA ALA A 263 -9.44 12.15 36.17
C ALA A 263 -8.58 10.92 35.89
N GLY A 264 -7.46 10.78 36.63
CA GLY A 264 -6.54 9.65 36.51
C GLY A 264 -5.08 10.07 36.66
N ALA A 265 -4.16 9.13 36.43
CA ALA A 265 -2.72 9.37 36.51
C ALA A 265 -2.19 10.31 35.41
N ASN A 266 -2.86 10.33 34.25
CA ASN A 266 -2.56 11.23 33.15
C ASN A 266 -3.67 12.29 33.04
N PRO A 267 -3.38 13.61 33.18
CA PRO A 267 -4.38 14.68 33.08
C PRO A 267 -5.02 14.79 31.68
N ALA A 268 -4.39 14.19 30.66
CA ALA A 268 -4.94 14.05 29.32
C ALA A 268 -5.79 12.78 29.13
N GLY A 269 -5.96 11.95 30.16
CA GLY A 269 -6.73 10.71 30.09
C GLY A 269 -5.95 9.51 29.55
N ARG A 270 -6.65 8.53 28.97
CA ARG A 270 -6.09 7.29 28.42
C ARG A 270 -6.23 7.25 26.90
N ASP A 271 -5.47 6.41 26.21
CA ASP A 271 -5.55 6.29 24.75
C ASP A 271 -6.99 5.87 24.35
N PRO A 272 -7.70 6.68 23.54
CA PRO A 272 -9.10 6.41 23.23
C PRO A 272 -9.26 5.37 22.11
N THR A 273 -8.17 4.82 21.55
CA THR A 273 -8.24 3.93 20.37
C THR A 273 -9.19 2.74 20.52
N GLU A 274 -9.42 2.24 21.73
CA GLU A 274 -10.31 1.11 21.97
C GLU A 274 -11.75 1.52 22.32
N SER A 275 -12.06 2.83 22.44
CA SER A 275 -13.39 3.27 22.83
C SER A 275 -14.39 3.26 21.67
N SER A 276 -15.66 2.96 21.99
CA SER A 276 -16.75 2.96 21.02
C SER A 276 -16.94 4.32 20.35
N GLU A 277 -16.79 5.41 21.09
CA GLU A 277 -16.96 6.77 20.56
C GLU A 277 -15.83 7.13 19.60
N TYR A 278 -14.58 6.74 19.92
CA TYR A 278 -13.45 6.94 19.02
C TYR A 278 -13.61 6.13 17.73
N GLN A 279 -14.00 4.86 17.84
CA GLN A 279 -14.27 4.00 16.69
C GLN A 279 -15.43 4.54 15.84
N ALA A 280 -16.48 5.10 16.46
CA ALA A 280 -17.58 5.73 15.74
C ALA A 280 -17.13 6.98 14.96
N ILE A 281 -16.24 7.80 15.53
CA ILE A 281 -15.64 8.93 14.80
C ILE A 281 -14.86 8.42 13.58
N LEU A 282 -13.99 7.42 13.77
CA LEU A 282 -13.22 6.85 12.67
C LEU A 282 -14.11 6.25 11.58
N ALA A 283 -15.18 5.55 11.94
CA ALA A 283 -16.12 4.98 10.98
C ALA A 283 -16.80 6.06 10.12
N GLU A 284 -17.14 7.22 10.68
CA GLU A 284 -17.68 8.35 9.90
C GLU A 284 -16.60 9.03 9.04
N ILE A 285 -15.36 9.15 9.54
CA ILE A 285 -14.24 9.73 8.78
C ILE A 285 -13.83 8.81 7.62
N ASP A 286 -13.88 7.48 7.79
CA ASP A 286 -13.61 6.51 6.73
C ASP A 286 -14.60 6.65 5.57
N LYS A 287 -15.83 7.15 5.83
CA LYS A 287 -16.80 7.45 4.76
C LYS A 287 -16.37 8.62 3.88
N LEU A 288 -15.57 9.58 4.38
CA LEU A 288 -14.98 10.65 3.55
C LEU A 288 -14.04 10.10 2.48
N GLN A 289 -13.35 9.02 2.83
CA GLN A 289 -12.45 8.31 1.93
C GLN A 289 -13.19 7.21 1.18
N SER A 290 -14.53 7.09 1.34
CA SER A 290 -15.33 6.09 0.65
C SER A 290 -15.54 6.46 -0.82
N PRO A 291 -15.07 5.62 -1.76
CA PRO A 291 -15.19 5.86 -3.18
C PRO A 291 -16.62 5.68 -3.68
N THR A 292 -17.46 4.91 -2.97
CA THR A 292 -18.90 4.77 -3.24
C THR A 292 -19.72 5.93 -2.68
N GLY A 293 -19.10 6.86 -1.95
CA GLY A 293 -19.80 7.89 -1.19
C GLY A 293 -20.61 7.32 -0.02
N GLY A 294 -20.88 8.18 0.95
CA GLY A 294 -21.72 7.88 2.10
C GLY A 294 -22.20 9.16 2.74
N ALA A 295 -23.45 9.20 3.20
CA ALA A 295 -23.91 10.30 4.03
C ALA A 295 -23.14 10.25 5.36
N ILE A 296 -22.33 11.28 5.60
CA ILE A 296 -21.55 11.43 6.83
C ILE A 296 -22.43 12.10 7.87
N ASP A 297 -22.53 11.50 9.04
CA ASP A 297 -23.18 12.14 10.17
C ASP A 297 -22.19 13.04 10.92
N TRP A 298 -22.08 14.28 10.44
CA TRP A 298 -21.23 15.30 11.06
C TRP A 298 -21.67 15.65 12.49
N ALA A 299 -22.97 15.53 12.81
CA ALA A 299 -23.47 15.81 14.16
C ALA A 299 -23.02 14.70 15.13
N ALA A 300 -23.06 13.44 14.70
CA ALA A 300 -22.54 12.32 15.47
C ALA A 300 -21.03 12.45 15.72
N ILE A 301 -20.23 12.88 14.72
CA ILE A 301 -18.78 13.14 14.94
C ILE A 301 -18.59 14.19 16.05
N VAL A 302 -19.35 15.29 16.04
CA VAL A 302 -19.24 16.33 17.06
C VAL A 302 -19.60 15.79 18.44
N GLN A 303 -20.68 15.02 18.56
CA GLN A 303 -21.14 14.42 19.82
C GLN A 303 -20.11 13.43 20.39
N ASN A 304 -19.64 12.49 19.57
CA ASN A 304 -18.66 11.49 19.97
C ASN A 304 -17.32 12.14 20.34
N ALA A 305 -16.88 13.13 19.56
CA ALA A 305 -15.65 13.87 19.87
C ALA A 305 -15.76 14.68 21.17
N ASP A 306 -16.92 15.28 21.45
CA ASP A 306 -17.17 15.95 22.73
C ASP A 306 -17.05 14.96 23.89
N THR A 307 -17.63 13.76 23.77
CA THR A 307 -17.50 12.71 24.78
C THR A 307 -16.04 12.32 24.98
N VAL A 308 -15.32 11.97 23.91
CA VAL A 308 -13.91 11.58 23.99
C VAL A 308 -13.06 12.67 24.65
N LEU A 309 -13.17 13.91 24.18
CA LEU A 309 -12.33 15.02 24.64
C LEU A 309 -12.64 15.45 26.09
N LYS A 310 -13.89 15.29 26.55
CA LYS A 310 -14.30 15.69 27.91
C LYS A 310 -14.07 14.58 28.94
N THR A 311 -14.16 13.30 28.56
CA THR A 311 -14.19 12.21 29.55
C THR A 311 -13.13 11.13 29.37
N GLN A 312 -12.52 10.99 28.18
CA GLN A 312 -11.64 9.86 27.88
C GLN A 312 -10.20 10.26 27.60
N ALA A 313 -9.99 11.17 26.64
CA ALA A 313 -8.67 11.49 26.10
C ALA A 313 -8.60 12.90 25.50
N LYS A 314 -7.52 13.65 25.79
CA LYS A 314 -7.12 14.82 24.99
C LYS A 314 -6.34 14.34 23.77
N ASP A 315 -7.05 13.96 22.72
CA ASP A 315 -6.45 13.48 21.46
C ASP A 315 -6.52 14.54 20.36
N LEU A 316 -5.36 14.96 19.85
CA LEU A 316 -5.25 16.03 18.85
C LEU A 316 -5.84 15.64 17.49
N ARG A 317 -5.89 14.34 17.15
CA ARG A 317 -6.57 13.86 15.94
C ARG A 317 -8.07 14.03 16.08
N VAL A 318 -8.62 13.67 17.25
CA VAL A 318 -10.04 13.83 17.56
C VAL A 318 -10.44 15.31 17.51
N VAL A 319 -9.64 16.22 18.04
CA VAL A 319 -9.93 17.66 17.93
C VAL A 319 -9.92 18.14 16.47
N CYS A 320 -8.99 17.65 15.63
CA CYS A 320 -8.98 17.98 14.19
C CYS A 320 -10.25 17.49 13.48
N HIS A 321 -10.69 16.25 13.72
CA HIS A 321 -11.95 15.73 13.18
C HIS A 321 -13.17 16.51 13.69
N GLN A 322 -13.15 16.91 14.97
CA GLN A 322 -14.19 17.73 15.55
C GLN A 322 -14.26 19.12 14.91
N ALA A 323 -13.11 19.77 14.70
CA ALA A 323 -13.05 21.10 14.08
C ALA A 323 -13.63 21.07 12.66
N LEU A 324 -13.28 20.05 11.87
CA LEU A 324 -13.87 19.80 10.56
C LEU A 324 -15.39 19.58 10.65
N ALA A 325 -15.86 18.71 11.56
CA ALA A 325 -17.29 18.42 11.70
C ALA A 325 -18.09 19.64 12.18
N ARG A 326 -17.51 20.48 13.05
CA ARG A 326 -18.09 21.75 13.47
C ARG A 326 -18.15 22.74 12.31
N PHE A 327 -17.13 22.79 11.45
CA PHE A 327 -17.18 23.59 10.23
C PHE A 327 -18.30 23.13 9.29
N LYS A 328 -18.49 21.82 9.12
CA LYS A 328 -19.55 21.25 8.28
C LYS A 328 -20.97 21.52 8.80
N THR A 329 -21.14 21.58 10.13
CA THR A 329 -22.46 21.77 10.76
C THR A 329 -22.80 23.22 11.07
N ARG A 330 -21.81 24.02 11.50
CA ARG A 330 -21.98 25.40 12.01
C ARG A 330 -21.12 26.43 11.28
N ARG A 331 -20.47 26.05 10.16
CA ARG A 331 -19.69 26.96 9.32
C ARG A 331 -18.60 27.70 10.12
N ILE A 332 -18.49 29.01 9.94
CA ILE A 332 -17.40 29.85 10.47
C ILE A 332 -17.36 29.80 12.00
N ASP A 333 -18.50 29.89 12.68
CA ASP A 333 -18.58 29.78 14.15
C ASP A 333 -18.06 28.42 14.64
N GLY A 334 -18.42 27.36 13.91
CA GLY A 334 -17.98 26.01 14.20
C GLY A 334 -16.46 25.84 14.05
N LEU A 335 -15.89 26.40 12.98
CA LEU A 335 -14.46 26.37 12.75
C LEU A 335 -13.70 27.22 13.78
N ALA A 336 -14.20 28.41 14.11
CA ALA A 336 -13.59 29.28 15.12
C ALA A 336 -13.45 28.58 16.48
N LEU A 337 -14.51 27.89 16.92
CA LEU A 337 -14.48 27.07 18.13
C LEU A 337 -13.54 25.87 17.98
N GLY A 338 -13.58 25.16 16.86
CA GLY A 338 -12.72 24.00 16.61
C GLY A 338 -11.23 24.34 16.66
N LEU A 339 -10.81 25.44 16.03
CA LEU A 339 -9.42 25.91 16.06
C LEU A 339 -9.00 26.38 17.46
N ALA A 340 -9.91 27.01 18.21
CA ALA A 340 -9.65 27.39 19.59
C ALA A 340 -9.41 26.17 20.49
N ILE A 341 -10.28 25.17 20.43
CA ILE A 341 -10.11 23.91 21.19
C ILE A 341 -8.78 23.26 20.79
N LEU A 342 -8.46 23.21 19.49
CA LEU A 342 -7.20 22.60 19.02
C LEU A 342 -5.98 23.33 19.57
N ALA A 343 -5.95 24.66 19.49
CA ALA A 343 -4.83 25.45 19.96
C ALA A 343 -4.63 25.28 21.48
N GLU A 344 -5.71 25.39 22.25
CA GLU A 344 -5.64 25.36 23.71
C GLU A 344 -5.39 23.95 24.26
N VAL A 345 -5.95 22.91 23.65
CA VAL A 345 -5.62 21.52 24.01
C VAL A 345 -4.17 21.20 23.67
N ALA A 346 -3.69 21.62 22.50
CA ALA A 346 -2.30 21.41 22.10
C ALA A 346 -1.31 22.14 23.01
N ASP A 347 -1.67 23.31 23.55
CA ASP A 347 -0.79 24.04 24.46
C ASP A 347 -0.84 23.49 25.90
N ALA A 348 -2.04 23.24 26.43
CA ALA A 348 -2.23 22.84 27.82
C ALA A 348 -1.85 21.37 28.10
N PHE A 349 -1.99 20.48 27.12
CA PHE A 349 -1.79 19.03 27.29
C PHE A 349 -0.69 18.48 26.38
N TRP A 350 0.23 19.31 25.87
CA TRP A 350 1.20 18.89 24.85
C TRP A 350 1.93 17.57 25.15
N ASP A 351 2.50 17.46 26.35
CA ASP A 351 3.34 16.31 26.74
C ASP A 351 2.53 15.06 27.07
N THR A 352 1.27 15.24 27.44
CA THR A 352 0.38 14.19 27.96
C THR A 352 -0.69 13.74 26.96
N ALA A 353 -0.99 14.56 25.95
CA ALA A 353 -2.00 14.34 24.92
C ALA A 353 -1.64 13.22 23.94
N PHE A 354 -2.67 12.72 23.27
CA PHE A 354 -2.57 11.65 22.28
C PHE A 354 -2.61 12.20 20.84
N PRO A 355 -1.90 11.58 19.89
CA PRO A 355 -0.80 10.62 20.08
C PRO A 355 0.36 11.22 20.92
N PRO A 356 1.24 10.43 21.54
CA PRO A 356 2.37 10.95 22.33
C PRO A 356 3.28 11.89 21.53
N ALA A 357 3.97 12.83 22.20
CA ALA A 357 4.82 13.84 21.55
C ALA A 357 5.93 13.23 20.67
N ALA A 358 6.42 12.02 21.00
CA ALA A 358 7.35 11.24 20.18
C ALA A 358 6.79 10.90 18.78
N ARG A 359 5.46 10.88 18.59
CA ARG A 359 4.78 10.67 17.30
C ARG A 359 4.39 12.01 16.64
N LEU A 360 5.32 12.97 16.61
CA LEU A 360 5.08 14.33 16.10
C LEU A 360 4.51 14.36 14.67
N ARG A 361 5.00 13.49 13.76
CA ARG A 361 4.47 13.38 12.39
C ARG A 361 2.97 13.08 12.34
N GLY A 362 2.49 12.24 13.27
CA GLY A 362 1.07 11.87 13.35
C GLY A 362 0.19 13.05 13.77
N ARG A 363 0.65 13.83 14.77
CA ARG A 363 -0.02 15.08 15.19
C ARG A 363 -0.08 16.09 14.03
N ALA A 364 1.06 16.30 13.36
CA ALA A 364 1.15 17.25 12.26
C ALA A 364 0.33 16.83 11.04
N GLY A 365 0.25 15.52 10.77
CA GLY A 365 -0.54 14.95 9.68
C GLY A 365 -2.03 15.19 9.85
N ALA A 366 -2.57 15.02 11.07
CA ALA A 366 -3.99 15.27 11.35
C ALA A 366 -4.38 16.74 11.11
N LEU A 367 -3.54 17.67 11.56
CA LEU A 367 -3.74 19.10 11.33
C LEU A 367 -3.69 19.45 9.84
N ARG A 368 -2.71 18.93 9.08
CA ARG A 368 -2.66 19.13 7.62
C ARG A 368 -3.91 18.60 6.92
N GLY A 369 -4.33 17.38 7.24
CA GLY A 369 -5.51 16.78 6.62
C GLY A 369 -6.81 17.55 6.90
N MET A 370 -6.94 18.18 8.08
CA MET A 370 -8.04 19.09 8.38
C MET A 370 -7.96 20.37 7.53
N LEU A 371 -6.77 20.99 7.43
CA LEU A 371 -6.58 22.22 6.65
C LEU A 371 -6.88 22.01 5.16
N GLU A 372 -6.41 20.90 4.58
CA GLU A 372 -6.66 20.54 3.17
C GLU A 372 -8.15 20.46 2.82
N GLN A 373 -9.03 20.16 3.79
CA GLN A 373 -10.48 20.14 3.59
C GLN A 373 -11.14 21.50 3.85
N VAL A 374 -10.61 22.29 4.78
CA VAL A 374 -11.21 23.57 5.17
C VAL A 374 -10.86 24.69 4.21
N GLU A 375 -9.60 24.77 3.75
CA GLU A 375 -9.11 25.91 2.96
C GLU A 375 -9.85 26.12 1.63
N PRO A 376 -10.15 25.09 0.81
CA PRO A 376 -10.89 25.28 -0.44
C PRO A 376 -12.32 25.79 -0.24
N GLU A 377 -13.01 25.23 0.75
CA GLU A 377 -14.40 25.62 1.06
C GLU A 377 -14.49 27.00 1.69
N LEU A 378 -13.52 27.36 2.52
CA LEU A 378 -13.43 28.70 3.09
C LEU A 378 -13.09 29.74 1.99
N GLY A 379 -12.19 29.41 1.07
CA GLY A 379 -11.82 30.28 -0.05
C GLY A 379 -12.97 30.55 -1.03
N ALA A 380 -13.90 29.59 -1.19
CA ALA A 380 -15.10 29.75 -2.00
C ALA A 380 -16.27 30.43 -1.24
N TRP A 381 -16.10 30.75 0.05
CA TRP A 381 -17.16 31.31 0.88
C TRP A 381 -17.44 32.77 0.53
N GLN A 382 -18.72 33.16 0.57
CA GLN A 382 -19.17 34.54 0.41
C GLN A 382 -19.80 35.02 1.72
N PRO A 383 -19.09 35.80 2.54
CA PRO A 383 -19.52 36.10 3.89
C PRO A 383 -20.56 37.21 3.92
N LYS A 384 -21.51 37.11 4.86
CA LYS A 384 -22.56 38.11 5.06
C LYS A 384 -22.14 39.16 6.11
N PRO A 385 -22.69 40.39 6.09
CA PRO A 385 -22.31 41.44 7.06
C PRO A 385 -22.44 41.03 8.53
N ASN A 386 -23.42 40.20 8.87
CA ASN A 386 -23.63 39.68 10.23
C ASN A 386 -22.61 38.59 10.66
N GLU A 387 -21.83 38.04 9.73
CA GLU A 387 -20.80 37.02 10.01
C GLU A 387 -19.44 37.63 10.36
N ARG A 388 -19.31 38.96 10.35
CA ARG A 388 -18.05 39.65 10.63
C ARG A 388 -17.47 39.27 11.99
N ALA A 389 -18.28 39.24 13.05
CA ALA A 389 -17.83 38.88 14.39
C ALA A 389 -17.32 37.43 14.45
N ALA A 390 -17.97 36.51 13.72
CA ALA A 390 -17.55 35.11 13.62
C ALA A 390 -16.20 34.97 12.89
N LEU A 391 -15.99 35.76 11.83
CA LEU A 391 -14.70 35.80 11.11
C LEU A 391 -13.58 36.42 11.93
N GLU A 392 -13.86 37.45 12.72
CA GLU A 392 -12.92 38.02 13.68
C GLU A 392 -12.52 36.97 14.73
N GLN A 393 -13.49 36.25 15.30
CA GLN A 393 -13.22 35.14 16.23
C GLN A 393 -12.42 34.01 15.56
N LEU A 394 -12.74 33.67 14.31
CA LEU A 394 -12.00 32.67 13.54
C LEU A 394 -10.54 33.12 13.34
N LYS A 395 -10.31 34.40 13.03
CA LYS A 395 -8.96 34.98 12.89
C LYS A 395 -8.18 34.89 14.20
N ASP A 396 -8.81 35.20 15.32
CA ASP A 396 -8.18 35.11 16.64
C ASP A 396 -7.79 33.66 16.98
N SER A 397 -8.71 32.71 16.77
CA SER A 397 -8.44 31.28 16.96
C SER A 397 -7.35 30.75 16.01
N ALA A 398 -7.35 31.15 14.74
CA ALA A 398 -6.34 30.74 13.76
C ALA A 398 -4.96 31.32 14.08
N THR A 399 -4.92 32.57 14.56
CA THR A 399 -3.68 33.23 15.01
C THR A 399 -3.12 32.53 16.24
N ARG A 400 -3.97 32.19 17.21
CA ARG A 400 -3.58 31.43 18.40
C ARG A 400 -3.06 30.04 18.03
N LEU A 401 -3.74 29.34 17.12
CA LEU A 401 -3.27 28.05 16.59
C LEU A 401 -1.90 28.19 15.91
N GLN A 402 -1.67 29.24 15.12
CA GLN A 402 -0.37 29.49 14.50
C GLN A 402 0.75 29.66 15.53
N GLN A 403 0.49 30.39 16.62
CA GLN A 403 1.47 30.57 17.70
C GLN A 403 1.83 29.24 18.36
N VAL A 404 0.83 28.45 18.77
CA VAL A 404 1.04 27.15 19.41
C VAL A 404 1.74 26.19 18.46
N THR A 405 1.32 26.17 17.19
CA THR A 405 1.89 25.28 16.18
C THR A 405 3.37 25.58 15.94
N ARG A 406 3.73 26.86 15.80
CA ARG A 406 5.15 27.27 15.65
C ARG A 406 5.99 26.91 16.88
N ALA A 407 5.44 27.07 18.08
CA ALA A 407 6.16 26.78 19.32
C ALA A 407 6.37 25.27 19.52
N ARG A 408 5.38 24.43 19.17
CA ARG A 408 5.37 23.00 19.53
C ARG A 408 5.81 22.04 18.42
N TYR A 409 5.58 22.39 17.15
CA TYR A 409 5.79 21.47 16.02
C TYR A 409 7.14 21.64 15.29
N ALA A 410 7.96 22.62 15.70
CA ALA A 410 9.29 22.87 15.14
C ALA A 410 9.29 22.86 13.59
N ASP A 411 10.15 22.04 12.98
CA ASP A 411 10.31 21.87 11.52
C ASP A 411 9.10 21.20 10.84
N GLN A 412 8.19 20.59 11.60
CA GLN A 412 7.00 19.91 11.08
C GLN A 412 5.71 20.74 11.20
N ALA A 413 5.81 22.00 11.60
CA ALA A 413 4.68 22.92 11.72
C ALA A 413 3.95 23.10 10.37
N PRO A 414 2.64 22.78 10.31
CA PRO A 414 1.84 23.04 9.11
C PRO A 414 1.80 24.54 8.76
N ASN A 415 1.75 24.84 7.46
CA ASN A 415 1.68 26.20 6.98
C ASN A 415 0.27 26.77 7.16
N LEU A 416 0.07 27.60 8.18
CA LEU A 416 -1.20 28.27 8.48
C LEU A 416 -1.35 29.65 7.80
N ARG A 417 -0.37 30.10 7.00
CA ARG A 417 -0.48 31.39 6.29
C ARG A 417 -1.62 31.42 5.26
N PRO A 418 -1.84 30.39 4.42
CA PRO A 418 -2.93 30.39 3.46
C PRO A 418 -4.29 30.58 4.13
N LEU A 419 -4.57 29.80 5.18
CA LEU A 419 -5.78 29.98 6.00
C LEU A 419 -5.96 31.41 6.51
N LEU A 420 -4.93 32.01 7.13
CA LEU A 420 -5.01 33.39 7.63
C LEU A 420 -5.24 34.41 6.50
N GLN A 421 -4.57 34.24 5.36
CA GLN A 421 -4.77 35.10 4.20
C GLN A 421 -6.19 34.99 3.65
N SER A 422 -6.76 33.77 3.57
CA SER A 422 -8.15 33.57 3.18
C SER A 422 -9.11 34.26 4.14
N ILE A 423 -8.89 34.16 5.45
CA ILE A 423 -9.71 34.87 6.46
C ILE A 423 -9.60 36.39 6.31
N ASP A 424 -8.39 36.92 6.09
CA ASP A 424 -8.18 38.34 5.86
C ASP A 424 -8.89 38.84 4.58
N GLN A 425 -8.82 38.06 3.49
CA GLN A 425 -9.55 38.37 2.25
C GLN A 425 -11.06 38.37 2.48
N LEU A 426 -11.61 37.39 3.20
CA LEU A 426 -13.03 37.36 3.54
C LEU A 426 -13.44 38.57 4.38
N LEU A 427 -12.64 38.95 5.38
CA LEU A 427 -12.90 40.15 6.20
C LEU A 427 -12.89 41.45 5.39
N LEU A 428 -12.06 41.54 4.35
CA LEU A 428 -12.02 42.71 3.45
C LEU A 428 -13.28 42.83 2.58
N THR A 429 -13.96 41.71 2.28
CA THR A 429 -15.22 41.75 1.51
C THR A 429 -16.41 42.31 2.31
N ILE A 430 -16.28 42.44 3.64
CA ILE A 430 -17.35 42.94 4.51
C ILE A 430 -16.99 44.37 5.00
N PRO A 431 -17.89 45.36 4.84
CA PRO A 431 -17.68 46.71 5.36
C PRO A 431 -17.47 46.73 6.87
N ALA A 432 -16.56 47.60 7.35
CA ALA A 432 -16.39 47.83 8.79
C ALA A 432 -17.71 48.33 9.40
N PRO A 433 -18.08 47.89 10.61
CA PRO A 433 -19.27 48.42 11.28
C PRO A 433 -19.13 49.94 11.39
N GLU A 434 -20.12 50.69 10.90
CA GLU A 434 -20.14 52.14 11.05
C GLU A 434 -20.04 52.48 12.54
N PRO A 435 -19.15 53.41 12.93
CA PRO A 435 -19.06 53.85 14.32
C PRO A 435 -20.44 54.36 14.76
N PRO A 436 -20.90 54.05 15.99
CA PRO A 436 -22.20 54.48 16.45
C PRO A 436 -22.30 56.01 16.33
N LYS A 437 -23.33 56.48 15.60
CA LYS A 437 -23.66 57.91 15.54
C LYS A 437 -23.76 58.45 16.98
N PRO A 438 -23.00 59.49 17.35
CA PRO A 438 -23.17 60.14 18.64
C PRO A 438 -24.63 60.54 18.83
N ALA A 439 -25.20 60.18 19.97
CA ALA A 439 -26.54 60.61 20.36
C ALA A 439 -26.62 62.15 20.30
N ALA A 440 -27.68 62.67 19.68
CA ALA A 440 -27.90 64.09 19.50
C ALA A 440 -27.89 64.82 20.85
N PRO A 441 -27.12 65.93 21.01
CA PRO A 441 -27.18 66.76 22.21
C PRO A 441 -28.50 67.55 22.27
N PRO A 442 -29.00 67.90 23.47
CA PRO A 442 -30.23 68.68 23.65
C PRO A 442 -30.07 70.13 23.15
N PRO A 443 -31.17 70.81 22.80
CA PRO A 443 -31.13 72.06 22.06
C PRO A 443 -30.64 73.24 22.93
N PRO A 444 -29.81 74.16 22.39
CA PRO A 444 -29.45 75.40 23.07
C PRO A 444 -30.47 76.54 22.78
N PRO A 445 -30.65 77.52 23.70
CA PRO A 445 -31.39 78.75 23.43
C PRO A 445 -30.54 79.77 22.64
N PRO A 446 -31.17 80.80 22.02
CA PRO A 446 -30.70 81.40 20.78
C PRO A 446 -29.76 82.60 20.99
N LYS A 447 -28.78 82.77 20.09
CA LYS A 447 -28.10 84.05 19.84
C LYS A 447 -27.72 84.23 18.36
N VAL A 448 -28.41 85.20 17.76
CA VAL A 448 -27.99 86.32 16.88
C VAL A 448 -26.70 86.16 16.03
N GLU A 449 -26.93 86.09 14.71
CA GLU A 449 -26.24 86.68 13.53
C GLU A 449 -24.80 87.27 13.64
N ALA A 450 -23.90 86.86 12.71
CA ALA A 450 -23.37 87.65 11.56
C ALA A 450 -22.20 86.86 10.85
N PRO A 451 -21.57 87.36 9.76
CA PRO A 451 -21.70 86.93 8.35
C PRO A 451 -20.48 86.14 7.77
N PRO A 452 -20.51 85.65 6.50
CA PRO A 452 -19.61 84.59 6.02
C PRO A 452 -18.35 85.10 5.26
N PRO A 453 -17.27 84.27 5.20
CA PRO A 453 -16.20 84.37 4.20
C PRO A 453 -16.18 83.18 3.18
N PRO A 454 -15.39 83.28 2.08
CA PRO A 454 -15.73 82.76 0.74
C PRO A 454 -15.27 81.32 0.41
N PRO A 455 -15.65 80.76 -0.76
CA PRO A 455 -15.36 79.37 -1.11
C PRO A 455 -13.87 79.13 -1.49
N PRO A 456 -13.31 77.93 -1.19
CA PRO A 456 -11.96 77.55 -1.59
C PRO A 456 -11.86 77.16 -3.08
N GLN A 457 -10.72 77.51 -3.65
CA GLN A 457 -10.32 77.35 -5.05
C GLN A 457 -10.03 75.90 -5.46
N ALA A 458 -10.21 75.66 -6.77
CA ALA A 458 -9.98 74.40 -7.46
C ALA A 458 -8.48 74.06 -7.59
N ALA A 459 -8.15 72.77 -7.43
CA ALA A 459 -6.84 72.20 -7.74
C ALA A 459 -6.76 71.77 -9.24
N PRO A 460 -5.58 71.83 -9.88
CA PRO A 460 -5.41 71.54 -11.31
C PRO A 460 -5.34 70.04 -11.63
N PRO A 461 -5.65 69.63 -12.89
CA PRO A 461 -5.67 68.22 -13.30
C PRO A 461 -4.27 67.66 -13.61
N PRO A 462 -4.10 66.31 -13.58
CA PRO A 462 -2.82 65.65 -13.83
C PRO A 462 -2.50 65.54 -15.35
N PRO A 463 -1.21 65.37 -15.73
CA PRO A 463 -0.78 65.30 -17.13
C PRO A 463 -1.02 63.92 -17.78
N PRO A 464 -1.05 63.85 -19.14
CA PRO A 464 -1.40 62.64 -19.90
C PRO A 464 -0.23 61.65 -20.06
N PRO A 465 -0.53 60.37 -20.40
CA PRO A 465 0.48 59.31 -20.52
C PRO A 465 1.21 59.33 -21.89
N PRO A 466 2.41 58.73 -21.98
CA PRO A 466 3.17 58.64 -23.23
C PRO A 466 2.65 57.51 -24.18
N PRO A 467 2.96 57.60 -25.49
CA PRO A 467 2.38 56.77 -26.55
C PRO A 467 2.97 55.34 -26.65
N PRO A 468 2.27 54.42 -27.35
CA PRO A 468 2.52 52.98 -27.31
C PRO A 468 3.75 52.53 -28.13
N GLN A 469 4.59 51.70 -27.54
CA GLN A 469 5.66 50.99 -28.25
C GLN A 469 5.13 49.73 -28.95
N GLN A 470 5.55 49.57 -30.19
CA GLN A 470 5.20 48.50 -31.13
C GLN A 470 5.71 47.12 -30.69
N ALA A 471 4.93 46.11 -31.05
CA ALA A 471 5.15 44.69 -30.80
C ALA A 471 6.42 44.15 -31.48
N ALA A 472 7.16 43.33 -30.75
CA ALA A 472 8.20 42.45 -31.28
C ALA A 472 7.59 41.08 -31.69
N PRO A 473 8.11 40.42 -32.74
CA PRO A 473 7.59 39.15 -33.26
C PRO A 473 7.83 37.96 -32.30
N PRO A 474 7.04 36.88 -32.44
CA PRO A 474 7.05 35.76 -31.50
C PRO A 474 8.36 34.95 -31.57
N PRO A 475 8.81 34.35 -30.46
CA PRO A 475 9.96 33.45 -30.49
C PRO A 475 9.57 32.13 -31.17
N VAL A 476 10.48 31.67 -32.03
CA VAL A 476 10.48 30.35 -32.69
C VAL A 476 10.44 29.22 -31.64
N PRO A 477 9.70 28.11 -31.88
CA PRO A 477 9.62 27.02 -30.91
C PRO A 477 10.98 26.32 -30.80
N GLN A 478 11.64 26.47 -29.65
CA GLN A 478 12.78 25.63 -29.29
C GLN A 478 12.27 24.24 -28.92
N ALA A 479 12.90 23.21 -29.49
CA ALA A 479 12.60 21.81 -29.20
C ALA A 479 12.80 21.53 -27.71
N SER A 480 11.73 21.04 -27.06
CA SER A 480 11.78 20.59 -25.67
C SER A 480 12.82 19.48 -25.50
N PRO A 481 13.67 19.52 -24.47
CA PRO A 481 14.57 18.42 -24.17
C PRO A 481 13.78 17.13 -23.84
N PRO A 482 14.36 15.94 -24.08
CA PRO A 482 13.69 14.68 -23.79
C PRO A 482 13.30 14.62 -22.31
N LYS A 483 12.02 14.27 -22.07
CA LYS A 483 11.44 14.05 -20.74
C LYS A 483 12.37 13.12 -19.93
N PRO A 484 12.64 13.40 -18.64
CA PRO A 484 13.36 12.49 -17.78
C PRO A 484 12.68 11.11 -17.80
N ALA A 485 13.49 10.05 -17.90
CA ALA A 485 13.00 8.70 -17.69
C ALA A 485 12.28 8.64 -16.33
N VAL A 486 11.07 8.08 -16.33
CA VAL A 486 10.28 7.89 -15.12
C VAL A 486 11.11 7.04 -14.16
N VAL A 487 11.61 7.65 -13.09
CA VAL A 487 12.20 6.93 -11.97
C VAL A 487 11.04 6.26 -11.25
N VAL A 488 10.84 4.98 -11.54
CA VAL A 488 9.92 4.13 -10.77
C VAL A 488 10.58 3.93 -9.41
N GLU A 489 10.03 4.57 -8.37
CA GLU A 489 10.45 4.28 -7.00
C GLU A 489 10.29 2.77 -6.74
N PRO A 490 11.24 2.12 -6.05
CA PRO A 490 11.11 0.72 -5.71
C PRO A 490 9.81 0.50 -4.94
N PRO A 491 9.05 -0.58 -5.24
CA PRO A 491 7.76 -0.82 -4.59
C PRO A 491 7.98 -0.84 -3.07
N LYS A 492 7.19 -0.05 -2.35
CA LYS A 492 7.13 -0.16 -0.88
C LYS A 492 6.77 -1.61 -0.57
N THR A 493 7.52 -2.25 0.32
CA THR A 493 7.19 -3.60 0.82
C THR A 493 5.72 -3.64 1.20
N VAL A 494 4.94 -4.44 0.46
CA VAL A 494 3.52 -4.66 0.72
C VAL A 494 3.43 -5.21 2.14
N ALA A 495 2.72 -4.50 3.02
CA ALA A 495 2.49 -4.99 4.37
C ALA A 495 1.79 -6.35 4.28
N ALA A 496 2.10 -7.28 5.20
CA ALA A 496 1.43 -8.58 5.25
C ALA A 496 -0.10 -8.38 5.22
N ALA A 497 -0.79 -9.23 4.46
CA ALA A 497 -2.24 -9.17 4.34
C ALA A 497 -2.88 -9.18 5.75
N PRO A 498 -3.80 -8.27 6.05
CA PRO A 498 -4.40 -8.20 7.37
C PRO A 498 -5.21 -9.47 7.67
N THR A 499 -5.09 -10.01 8.88
CA THR A 499 -5.86 -11.16 9.36
C THR A 499 -7.32 -10.77 9.66
N ALA A 500 -8.28 -11.55 9.13
CA ALA A 500 -9.71 -11.67 9.46
C ALA A 500 -10.61 -10.42 9.65
N ASP A 501 -10.07 -9.20 9.74
CA ASP A 501 -10.83 -7.95 9.86
C ASP A 501 -11.20 -7.40 8.47
N LEU A 502 -12.51 -7.38 8.17
CA LEU A 502 -13.05 -6.87 6.92
C LEU A 502 -12.69 -5.39 6.67
N ALA A 503 -12.58 -4.57 7.71
CA ALA A 503 -12.20 -3.17 7.57
C ALA A 503 -10.71 -3.02 7.19
N ALA A 504 -9.85 -3.85 7.76
CA ALA A 504 -8.44 -3.90 7.37
C ALA A 504 -8.26 -4.44 5.94
N VAL A 505 -9.03 -5.46 5.53
CA VAL A 505 -9.05 -5.97 4.15
C VAL A 505 -9.49 -4.87 3.18
N ASP A 506 -10.57 -4.15 3.47
CA ASP A 506 -11.05 -3.03 2.65
C ASP A 506 -9.98 -1.93 2.49
N ARG A 507 -9.36 -1.49 3.59
CA ARG A 507 -8.24 -0.52 3.55
C ARG A 507 -7.06 -1.02 2.72
N PHE A 508 -6.70 -2.29 2.84
CA PHE A 508 -5.61 -2.89 2.07
C PHE A 508 -5.93 -2.92 0.57
N LEU A 509 -7.13 -3.35 0.20
CA LEU A 509 -7.57 -3.39 -1.20
C LEU A 509 -7.64 -1.97 -1.78
N ARG A 510 -8.05 -0.97 -1.00
CA ARG A 510 -8.03 0.45 -1.43
C ARG A 510 -6.63 0.94 -1.72
N GLY A 511 -5.69 0.73 -0.79
CA GLY A 511 -4.29 1.08 -1.01
C GLY A 511 -3.69 0.36 -2.22
N THR A 512 -4.03 -0.92 -2.40
CA THR A 512 -3.62 -1.69 -3.58
C THR A 512 -4.20 -1.08 -4.86
N GLY A 513 -5.49 -0.75 -4.87
CA GLY A 513 -6.14 -0.10 -6.00
C GLY A 513 -5.51 1.25 -6.36
N GLU A 514 -5.14 2.07 -5.37
CA GLU A 514 -4.43 3.34 -5.61
C GLU A 514 -3.08 3.14 -6.29
N GLU A 515 -2.30 2.13 -5.90
CA GLU A 515 -1.03 1.81 -6.55
C GLU A 515 -1.23 1.31 -7.99
N LEU A 516 -2.26 0.50 -8.24
CA LEU A 516 -2.62 0.08 -9.61
C LEU A 516 -3.00 1.28 -10.49
N VAL A 517 -3.74 2.25 -9.95
CA VAL A 517 -4.09 3.50 -10.66
C VAL A 517 -2.84 4.33 -10.98
N LYS A 518 -1.90 4.48 -10.04
CA LYS A 518 -0.63 5.20 -10.27
C LYS A 518 0.20 4.53 -11.36
N LEU A 519 0.32 3.21 -11.31
CA LEU A 519 1.05 2.43 -12.31
C LEU A 519 0.39 2.54 -13.69
N ALA A 520 -0.95 2.45 -13.75
CA ALA A 520 -1.71 2.64 -14.97
C ALA A 520 -1.44 4.02 -15.61
N HIS A 521 -1.41 5.09 -14.80
CA HIS A 521 -1.07 6.43 -15.25
C HIS A 521 0.34 6.46 -15.87
N ALA A 522 1.33 5.94 -15.14
CA ALA A 522 2.72 5.92 -15.59
C ALA A 522 2.90 5.13 -16.90
N LEU A 523 2.30 3.93 -16.98
CA LEU A 523 2.36 3.08 -18.16
C LEU A 523 1.69 3.73 -19.38
N ARG A 524 0.49 4.31 -19.22
CA ARG A 524 -0.20 4.98 -20.32
C ARG A 524 0.61 6.16 -20.86
N ARG A 525 1.23 6.96 -19.98
CA ARG A 525 2.11 8.07 -20.39
C ARG A 525 3.38 7.62 -21.10
N ALA A 526 3.91 6.45 -20.73
CA ALA A 526 5.06 5.86 -21.40
C ALA A 526 4.66 5.26 -22.77
N LYS A 527 3.51 4.60 -22.85
CA LYS A 527 3.01 3.93 -24.04
C LYS A 527 1.47 3.87 -24.03
N THR A 528 0.83 4.78 -24.77
CA THR A 528 -0.64 4.86 -24.89
C THR A 528 -1.26 3.61 -25.52
N SER A 529 -0.49 2.81 -26.29
CA SER A 529 -0.97 1.55 -26.86
C SER A 529 -0.89 0.34 -25.93
N ASP A 530 -0.35 0.50 -24.71
CA ASP A 530 -0.20 -0.62 -23.77
C ASP A 530 -1.54 -1.01 -23.12
N ALA A 531 -2.02 -2.20 -23.45
CA ALA A 531 -3.26 -2.75 -22.88
C ALA A 531 -3.23 -2.92 -21.36
N LEU A 532 -2.05 -3.10 -20.76
CA LEU A 532 -1.93 -3.23 -19.32
C LEU A 532 -2.32 -1.93 -18.61
N ALA A 533 -2.01 -0.77 -19.19
CA ALA A 533 -2.33 0.52 -18.59
C ALA A 533 -3.84 0.70 -18.41
N TYR A 534 -4.63 0.30 -19.42
CA TYR A 534 -6.08 0.39 -19.35
C TYR A 534 -6.66 -0.62 -18.37
N ARG A 535 -6.13 -1.85 -18.33
CA ARG A 535 -6.58 -2.89 -17.40
C ARG A 535 -6.35 -2.51 -15.94
N LEU A 536 -5.11 -2.14 -15.60
CA LEU A 536 -4.72 -1.74 -14.25
C LEU A 536 -5.57 -0.59 -13.72
N LEU A 537 -5.89 0.40 -14.57
CA LEU A 537 -6.75 1.50 -14.14
C LEU A 537 -8.12 0.99 -13.69
N ARG A 538 -8.81 0.20 -14.53
CA ARG A 538 -10.16 -0.29 -14.19
C ARG A 538 -10.13 -1.22 -13.00
N SER A 539 -9.21 -2.19 -12.97
CA SER A 539 -9.09 -3.11 -11.83
C SER A 539 -8.84 -2.32 -10.54
N GLY A 540 -7.92 -1.34 -10.55
CA GLY A 540 -7.63 -0.51 -9.38
C GLY A 540 -8.81 0.34 -8.90
N LEU A 541 -9.67 0.81 -9.80
CA LEU A 541 -10.84 1.62 -9.46
C LEU A 541 -11.96 0.84 -8.75
N TRP A 542 -12.13 -0.45 -9.07
CA TRP A 542 -13.29 -1.22 -8.59
C TRP A 542 -12.95 -2.52 -7.86
N ILE A 543 -11.68 -2.86 -7.63
CA ILE A 543 -11.27 -4.10 -6.93
C ILE A 543 -11.89 -4.24 -5.54
N TYR A 544 -12.09 -3.13 -4.82
CA TYR A 544 -12.71 -3.09 -3.48
C TYR A 544 -14.20 -2.70 -3.49
N ILE A 545 -14.79 -2.40 -4.66
CA ILE A 545 -16.19 -1.96 -4.74
C ILE A 545 -17.05 -3.18 -5.06
N ALA A 546 -17.73 -3.74 -4.06
CA ALA A 546 -18.57 -4.93 -4.25
C ALA A 546 -20.03 -4.62 -4.63
N ALA A 547 -20.52 -3.42 -4.34
CA ALA A 547 -21.91 -3.00 -4.53
C ALA A 547 -21.98 -1.60 -5.15
N PRO A 548 -23.09 -1.24 -5.84
CA PRO A 548 -23.27 0.12 -6.32
C PRO A 548 -23.37 1.12 -5.15
N PRO A 549 -23.10 2.41 -5.39
CA PRO A 549 -23.21 3.42 -4.36
C PRO A 549 -24.65 3.54 -3.83
N PRO A 550 -24.83 3.91 -2.55
CA PRO A 550 -26.14 4.05 -1.96
C PRO A 550 -26.93 5.19 -2.62
N ILE A 551 -28.22 4.94 -2.85
CA ILE A 551 -29.16 5.92 -3.40
C ILE A 551 -29.88 6.59 -2.22
N ARG A 552 -29.89 7.92 -2.21
CA ARG A 552 -30.60 8.75 -1.22
C ARG A 552 -32.11 8.68 -1.45
N PRO A 553 -32.95 9.07 -0.46
CA PRO A 553 -34.40 9.05 -0.60
C PRO A 553 -34.97 9.87 -1.77
N ASP A 554 -34.21 10.86 -2.27
CA ASP A 554 -34.54 11.67 -3.45
C ASP A 554 -34.25 10.98 -4.80
N GLY A 555 -33.71 9.75 -4.78
CA GLY A 555 -33.35 8.98 -5.97
C GLY A 555 -31.94 9.27 -6.52
N ASN A 556 -31.15 10.10 -5.82
CA ASN A 556 -29.82 10.53 -6.26
C ASN A 556 -28.70 9.88 -5.42
N THR A 557 -27.48 9.76 -5.95
CA THR A 557 -26.33 9.36 -5.10
C THR A 557 -25.78 10.56 -4.33
N ALA A 558 -24.85 10.33 -3.40
CA ALA A 558 -24.07 11.39 -2.76
C ALA A 558 -22.79 11.76 -3.55
N ILE A 559 -22.59 11.15 -4.72
CA ILE A 559 -21.38 11.29 -5.52
C ILE A 559 -21.49 12.53 -6.42
N ASN A 560 -20.42 13.31 -6.52
CA ASN A 560 -20.35 14.41 -7.48
C ASN A 560 -20.25 13.88 -8.92
N GLY A 561 -21.00 14.47 -9.85
CA GLY A 561 -20.85 14.18 -11.27
C GLY A 561 -19.61 14.85 -11.86
N LEU A 562 -19.33 14.53 -13.13
CA LEU A 562 -18.27 15.20 -13.89
C LEU A 562 -18.61 16.70 -14.00
N PRO A 563 -17.73 17.61 -13.56
CA PRO A 563 -17.96 19.05 -13.66
C PRO A 563 -18.22 19.47 -15.10
N GLU A 564 -19.14 20.43 -15.28
CA GLU A 564 -19.57 20.89 -16.61
C GLU A 564 -18.41 21.42 -17.46
N GLY A 565 -17.47 22.14 -16.84
CA GLY A 565 -16.26 22.61 -17.53
C GLY A 565 -15.40 21.48 -18.09
N GLU A 566 -15.23 20.38 -17.35
CA GLU A 566 -14.48 19.21 -17.82
C GLU A 566 -15.25 18.44 -18.89
N ARG A 567 -16.59 18.33 -18.77
CA ARG A 567 -17.43 17.75 -19.81
C ARG A 567 -17.28 18.50 -21.13
N ASN A 568 -17.43 19.83 -21.11
CA ASN A 568 -17.32 20.70 -22.28
C ASN A 568 -15.91 20.60 -22.91
N ARG A 569 -14.87 20.49 -22.08
CA ARG A 569 -13.50 20.30 -22.54
C ARG A 569 -13.30 18.96 -23.28
N LEU A 570 -13.80 17.85 -22.73
CA LEU A 570 -13.69 16.53 -23.36
C LEU A 570 -14.46 16.47 -24.69
N GLU A 571 -15.65 17.08 -24.73
CA GLU A 571 -16.42 17.20 -25.97
C GLU A 571 -15.69 18.02 -27.02
N ALA A 572 -15.07 19.14 -26.64
CA ALA A 572 -14.27 19.95 -27.54
C ALA A 572 -13.06 19.18 -28.10
N LEU A 573 -12.36 18.39 -27.27
CA LEU A 573 -11.25 17.54 -27.72
C LEU A 573 -11.71 16.45 -28.70
N MET A 574 -12.86 15.84 -28.43
CA MET A 574 -13.47 14.82 -29.30
C MET A 574 -13.87 15.41 -30.65
N ASN A 575 -14.57 16.56 -30.65
CA ASN A 575 -15.00 17.23 -31.87
C ASN A 575 -13.83 17.77 -32.70
N ALA A 576 -12.73 18.16 -32.04
CA ALA A 576 -11.50 18.61 -32.70
C ALA A 576 -10.60 17.44 -33.18
N GLY A 577 -10.99 16.18 -32.96
CA GLY A 577 -10.20 15.01 -33.35
C GLY A 577 -8.86 14.87 -32.61
N LYS A 578 -8.75 15.46 -31.42
CA LYS A 578 -7.52 15.42 -30.60
C LYS A 578 -7.46 14.13 -29.75
N TRP A 579 -7.37 12.98 -30.42
CA TRP A 579 -7.57 11.66 -29.80
C TRP A 579 -6.56 11.33 -28.70
N ALA A 580 -5.28 11.65 -28.87
CA ALA A 580 -4.24 11.38 -27.86
C ALA A 580 -4.45 12.22 -26.59
N GLU A 581 -4.87 13.48 -26.74
CA GLU A 581 -5.23 14.33 -25.60
C GLU A 581 -6.53 13.86 -24.97
N LEU A 582 -7.52 13.46 -25.77
CA LEU A 582 -8.82 12.99 -25.29
C LEU A 582 -8.65 11.77 -24.38
N VAL A 583 -7.89 10.75 -24.81
CA VAL A 583 -7.66 9.56 -23.98
C VAL A 583 -6.88 9.87 -22.70
N GLU A 584 -5.88 10.75 -22.73
CA GLU A 584 -5.16 11.10 -21.50
C GLU A 584 -6.04 11.87 -20.52
N ASN A 585 -6.87 12.80 -21.00
CA ASN A 585 -7.76 13.58 -20.14
C ASN A 585 -8.91 12.73 -19.59
N SER A 586 -9.59 11.94 -20.43
CA SER A 586 -10.70 11.09 -19.97
C SER A 586 -10.23 10.07 -18.93
N GLU A 587 -9.08 9.44 -19.16
CA GLU A 587 -8.55 8.44 -18.26
C GLU A 587 -8.00 9.04 -16.95
N SER A 588 -7.43 10.24 -16.99
CA SER A 588 -6.91 10.92 -15.78
C SER A 588 -8.04 11.40 -14.86
N LEU A 589 -9.24 11.62 -15.40
CA LEU A 589 -10.43 12.01 -14.63
C LEU A 589 -11.13 10.83 -13.95
N LEU A 590 -10.94 9.59 -14.45
CA LEU A 590 -11.61 8.40 -13.93
C LEU A 590 -11.41 8.14 -12.42
N PRO A 591 -10.21 8.33 -11.80
CA PRO A 591 -10.04 8.13 -10.37
C PRO A 591 -10.98 8.94 -9.48
N MET A 592 -11.25 10.18 -9.89
CA MET A 592 -12.14 11.11 -9.18
C MET A 592 -13.60 11.00 -9.63
N ASN A 593 -13.87 10.44 -10.81
CA ASN A 593 -15.19 10.36 -11.44
C ASN A 593 -15.55 8.92 -11.84
N ARG A 594 -15.22 7.95 -10.99
CA ARG A 594 -15.24 6.51 -11.32
C ARG A 594 -16.60 5.96 -11.75
N PHE A 595 -17.71 6.60 -11.38
CA PHE A 595 -19.05 6.16 -11.77
C PHE A 595 -19.58 6.90 -13.00
N THR A 596 -18.85 7.89 -13.53
CA THR A 596 -19.22 8.59 -14.76
C THR A 596 -18.83 7.75 -15.97
N LEU A 597 -19.77 6.95 -16.45
CA LEU A 597 -19.53 6.02 -17.57
C LEU A 597 -19.21 6.75 -18.88
N ASP A 598 -19.61 8.01 -19.03
CA ASP A 598 -19.30 8.83 -20.20
C ASP A 598 -17.78 8.98 -20.43
N LEU A 599 -16.96 8.88 -19.37
CA LEU A 599 -15.50 8.89 -19.50
C LEU A 599 -14.99 7.69 -20.29
N HIS A 600 -15.65 6.53 -20.19
CA HIS A 600 -15.30 5.36 -20.99
C HIS A 600 -15.63 5.55 -22.46
N ARG A 601 -16.72 6.25 -22.80
CA ARG A 601 -17.04 6.60 -24.18
C ARG A 601 -15.91 7.39 -24.83
N TYR A 602 -15.42 8.43 -24.16
CA TYR A 602 -14.31 9.25 -24.68
C TYR A 602 -13.04 8.43 -24.89
N SER A 603 -12.68 7.57 -23.93
CA SER A 603 -11.51 6.70 -24.06
C SER A 603 -11.65 5.68 -25.20
N ILE A 604 -12.83 5.09 -25.38
CA ILE A 604 -13.12 4.14 -26.46
C ILE A 604 -13.02 4.81 -27.82
N GLU A 605 -13.68 5.96 -27.98
CA GLU A 605 -13.64 6.72 -29.24
C GLU A 605 -12.23 7.19 -29.58
N ALA A 606 -11.48 7.69 -28.60
CA ALA A 606 -10.09 8.07 -28.80
C ALA A 606 -9.22 6.89 -29.26
N LEU A 607 -9.30 5.74 -28.59
CA LEU A 607 -8.49 4.57 -28.95
C LEU A 607 -8.82 4.03 -30.35
N LYS A 608 -10.10 4.05 -30.75
CA LYS A 608 -10.51 3.67 -32.11
C LYS A 608 -9.87 4.53 -33.18
N HIS A 609 -9.74 5.83 -32.93
CA HIS A 609 -9.19 6.79 -33.90
C HIS A 609 -7.65 6.94 -33.84
N LEU A 610 -6.99 6.38 -32.82
CA LEU A 610 -5.52 6.36 -32.72
C LEU A 610 -4.86 5.27 -33.59
N GLY A 611 -5.65 4.44 -34.26
CA GLY A 611 -5.18 3.46 -35.23
C GLY A 611 -4.87 2.07 -34.64
N PRO A 612 -4.49 1.11 -35.49
CA PRO A 612 -4.47 -0.33 -35.17
C PRO A 612 -3.50 -0.73 -34.05
N ASP A 613 -2.43 0.07 -33.84
CA ASP A 613 -1.49 -0.16 -32.73
C ASP A 613 -2.16 -0.09 -31.35
N HIS A 614 -3.32 0.56 -31.26
CA HIS A 614 -4.10 0.72 -30.03
C HIS A 614 -5.21 -0.32 -29.87
N ASP A 615 -5.35 -1.29 -30.80
CA ASP A 615 -6.39 -2.32 -30.73
C ASP A 615 -6.29 -3.19 -29.47
N ALA A 616 -5.06 -3.51 -29.06
CA ALA A 616 -4.83 -4.25 -27.82
C ALA A 616 -5.30 -3.45 -26.59
N ALA A 617 -5.04 -2.14 -26.58
CA ALA A 617 -5.51 -1.22 -25.54
C ALA A 617 -7.04 -1.11 -25.51
N LEU A 618 -7.67 -0.96 -26.68
CA LEU A 618 -9.12 -0.93 -26.81
C LEU A 618 -9.77 -2.22 -26.31
N ARG A 619 -9.25 -3.39 -26.72
CA ARG A 619 -9.75 -4.70 -26.24
C ARG A 619 -9.59 -4.84 -24.73
N GLY A 620 -8.43 -4.44 -24.18
CA GLY A 620 -8.18 -4.46 -22.74
C GLY A 620 -9.15 -3.57 -21.97
N LEU A 621 -9.43 -2.37 -22.47
CA LEU A 621 -10.42 -1.46 -21.91
C LEU A 621 -11.83 -2.09 -21.93
N LEU A 622 -12.29 -2.56 -23.08
CA LEU A 622 -13.64 -3.10 -23.25
C LEU A 622 -13.88 -4.34 -22.38
N ALA A 623 -12.89 -5.22 -22.24
CA ALA A 623 -12.99 -6.40 -21.39
C ALA A 623 -13.25 -6.04 -19.90
N GLU A 624 -12.51 -5.07 -19.36
CA GLU A 624 -12.69 -4.63 -17.97
C GLU A 624 -14.01 -3.88 -17.76
N VAL A 625 -14.41 -3.05 -18.72
CA VAL A 625 -15.71 -2.36 -18.65
C VAL A 625 -16.85 -3.37 -18.76
N GLY A 626 -16.75 -4.36 -19.64
CA GLY A 626 -17.71 -5.46 -19.74
C GLY A 626 -17.83 -6.21 -18.42
N ALA A 627 -16.71 -6.60 -17.81
CA ALA A 627 -16.69 -7.27 -16.50
C ALA A 627 -17.33 -6.41 -15.39
N LEU A 628 -17.07 -5.10 -15.37
CA LEU A 628 -17.72 -4.17 -14.45
C LEU A 628 -19.24 -4.15 -14.65
N LEU A 629 -19.71 -4.02 -15.89
CA LEU A 629 -21.13 -3.91 -16.22
C LEU A 629 -21.89 -5.21 -15.93
N THR A 630 -21.27 -6.37 -16.18
CA THR A 630 -21.83 -7.67 -15.79
C THR A 630 -21.95 -7.79 -14.27
N ARG A 631 -20.96 -7.29 -13.52
CA ARG A 631 -20.93 -7.36 -12.06
C ARG A 631 -21.87 -6.36 -11.38
N LEU A 632 -22.05 -5.18 -11.96
CA LEU A 632 -22.85 -4.07 -11.42
C LEU A 632 -23.84 -3.53 -12.48
N PRO A 633 -24.87 -4.30 -12.90
CA PRO A 633 -25.74 -3.91 -14.02
C PRO A 633 -26.54 -2.61 -13.76
N LYS A 634 -26.86 -2.32 -12.49
CA LYS A 634 -27.58 -1.09 -12.10
C LYS A 634 -26.73 0.18 -12.17
N ILE A 635 -25.44 0.10 -12.53
CA ILE A 635 -24.57 1.27 -12.64
C ILE A 635 -25.04 2.26 -13.70
N PHE A 636 -25.79 1.80 -14.72
CA PHE A 636 -26.40 2.67 -15.71
C PHE A 636 -27.51 3.57 -15.17
N GLU A 637 -28.12 3.23 -14.04
CA GLU A 637 -29.25 3.97 -13.44
C GLU A 637 -28.78 5.07 -12.48
N LEU A 638 -27.48 5.16 -12.21
CA LEU A 638 -26.94 6.09 -11.23
C LEU A 638 -27.06 7.54 -11.70
N LYS A 639 -27.48 8.38 -10.74
CA LYS A 639 -27.50 9.83 -10.85
C LYS A 639 -26.53 10.44 -9.86
N ASP A 640 -25.89 11.53 -10.24
CA ASP A 640 -25.02 12.27 -9.33
C ASP A 640 -25.81 12.99 -8.23
N ASN A 641 -25.12 13.75 -7.39
CA ASN A 641 -25.73 14.45 -6.26
C ASN A 641 -26.71 15.58 -6.64
N SER A 642 -26.66 16.06 -7.89
CA SER A 642 -27.54 17.07 -8.47
C SER A 642 -28.72 16.46 -9.23
N GLY A 643 -28.71 15.14 -9.43
CA GLY A 643 -29.71 14.39 -10.17
C GLY A 643 -29.37 14.20 -11.66
N ALA A 644 -28.20 14.62 -12.13
CA ALA A 644 -27.77 14.41 -13.50
C ALA A 644 -27.35 12.94 -13.71
N PRO A 645 -27.70 12.32 -14.87
CA PRO A 645 -27.34 10.94 -15.15
C PRO A 645 -25.82 10.78 -15.28
N MET A 646 -25.26 9.73 -14.67
CA MET A 646 -23.83 9.42 -14.77
C MET A 646 -23.45 8.64 -16.04
N CYS A 647 -24.46 8.24 -16.82
CA CYS A 647 -24.33 7.63 -18.14
C CYS A 647 -25.34 8.26 -19.09
N SER A 648 -24.87 8.89 -20.16
CA SER A 648 -25.75 9.33 -21.24
C SER A 648 -26.29 8.16 -22.05
N ASP A 649 -27.41 8.37 -22.76
CA ASP A 649 -28.01 7.35 -23.64
C ASP A 649 -27.04 6.91 -24.75
N ALA A 650 -26.26 7.86 -25.30
CA ALA A 650 -25.24 7.57 -26.30
C ALA A 650 -24.14 6.65 -25.73
N THR A 651 -23.69 6.90 -24.51
CA THR A 651 -22.72 6.03 -23.82
C THR A 651 -23.31 4.66 -23.53
N ARG A 652 -24.56 4.58 -23.06
CA ARG A 652 -25.23 3.29 -22.80
C ARG A 652 -25.26 2.44 -24.06
N ALA A 653 -25.77 2.99 -25.17
CA ALA A 653 -25.87 2.27 -26.44
C ALA A 653 -24.50 1.80 -26.97
N LEU A 654 -23.45 2.60 -26.75
CA LEU A 654 -22.09 2.21 -27.12
C LEU A 654 -21.56 1.07 -26.25
N LEU A 655 -21.72 1.14 -24.93
CA LEU A 655 -21.22 0.12 -24.02
C LEU A 655 -21.96 -1.21 -24.16
N GLU A 656 -23.28 -1.19 -24.38
CA GLU A 656 -24.06 -2.39 -24.66
C GLU A 656 -23.58 -3.10 -25.93
N ARG A 657 -23.29 -2.34 -26.99
CA ARG A 657 -22.79 -2.89 -28.25
C ARG A 657 -21.36 -3.43 -28.13
N GLU A 658 -20.45 -2.64 -27.57
CA GLU A 658 -19.00 -2.88 -27.68
C GLU A 658 -18.43 -3.66 -26.48
N ALA A 659 -19.00 -3.50 -25.28
CA ALA A 659 -18.49 -4.11 -24.06
C ALA A 659 -19.32 -5.32 -23.59
N LEU A 660 -20.63 -5.32 -23.84
CA LEU A 660 -21.53 -6.43 -23.45
C LEU A 660 -21.90 -7.37 -24.61
N GLY A 661 -21.47 -7.06 -25.85
CA GLY A 661 -21.66 -7.94 -27.02
C GLY A 661 -23.07 -7.88 -27.63
N GLY A 662 -23.82 -6.81 -27.40
CA GLY A 662 -25.18 -6.66 -27.91
C GLY A 662 -25.27 -6.28 -29.40
N GLY A 663 -25.37 -7.29 -30.27
CA GLY A 663 -26.20 -7.22 -31.50
C GLY A 663 -25.48 -7.39 -32.85
N GLY A 664 -25.58 -8.60 -33.44
CA GLY A 664 -25.25 -8.80 -34.86
C GLY A 664 -25.16 -10.24 -35.41
N GLY A 665 -26.19 -11.09 -35.22
CA GLY A 665 -26.53 -12.17 -36.15
C GLY A 665 -26.01 -13.61 -35.91
N GLY A 666 -26.93 -14.54 -35.62
CA GLY A 666 -26.86 -15.93 -36.11
C GLY A 666 -26.68 -17.08 -35.10
N GLY A 667 -27.78 -17.51 -34.48
CA GLY A 667 -28.11 -18.93 -34.24
C GLY A 667 -27.23 -19.80 -33.34
N GLY A 668 -27.68 -20.03 -32.10
CA GLY A 668 -27.22 -21.14 -31.26
C GLY A 668 -27.52 -20.91 -29.79
N ALA A 669 -28.65 -21.40 -29.30
CA ALA A 669 -29.02 -21.33 -27.90
C ALA A 669 -27.99 -22.07 -27.03
N ALA A 670 -27.32 -21.37 -26.12
CA ALA A 670 -26.63 -21.95 -24.98
C ALA A 670 -27.11 -21.25 -23.72
N ALA A 671 -27.58 -22.08 -22.78
CA ALA A 671 -28.35 -21.70 -21.60
C ALA A 671 -27.59 -20.76 -20.65
N ALA A 672 -28.36 -19.87 -20.00
CA ALA A 672 -27.91 -19.05 -18.88
C ALA A 672 -27.41 -19.93 -17.72
N PRO A 673 -26.27 -19.60 -17.06
CA PRO A 673 -25.95 -20.20 -15.78
C PRO A 673 -26.80 -19.54 -14.69
N ALA A 674 -27.41 -20.39 -13.89
CA ALA A 674 -28.27 -20.04 -12.77
C ALA A 674 -27.53 -19.27 -11.66
N ALA A 675 -28.29 -18.43 -10.95
CA ALA A 675 -27.86 -17.72 -9.76
C ALA A 675 -27.54 -18.67 -8.60
N GLY A 676 -26.47 -18.34 -7.84
CA GLY A 676 -26.28 -18.82 -6.46
C GLY A 676 -24.87 -19.32 -6.11
N GLY A 677 -24.02 -18.43 -5.60
CA GLY A 677 -22.76 -18.75 -4.91
C GLY A 677 -21.97 -17.49 -4.55
N PRO A 678 -21.27 -17.43 -3.40
CA PRO A 678 -20.49 -16.25 -3.03
C PRO A 678 -19.39 -16.02 -4.08
N ALA A 679 -19.37 -14.81 -4.63
CA ALA A 679 -18.44 -14.41 -5.67
C ALA A 679 -16.99 -14.59 -5.18
N GLN A 680 -16.32 -15.62 -5.68
CA GLN A 680 -14.87 -15.69 -5.60
C GLN A 680 -14.31 -14.51 -6.39
N ILE A 681 -13.56 -13.66 -5.70
CA ILE A 681 -12.75 -12.60 -6.30
C ILE A 681 -11.71 -13.30 -7.17
N VAL A 682 -11.99 -13.42 -8.45
CA VAL A 682 -10.98 -13.80 -9.45
C VAL A 682 -10.12 -12.56 -9.66
N ILE A 683 -8.98 -12.50 -8.96
CA ILE A 683 -7.87 -11.65 -9.37
C ILE A 683 -7.48 -12.15 -10.76
N ALA A 684 -7.62 -11.28 -11.76
CA ALA A 684 -7.36 -11.62 -13.14
C ALA A 684 -5.92 -12.14 -13.34
N ALA A 685 -5.77 -13.45 -13.34
CA ALA A 685 -5.16 -14.14 -14.46
C ALA A 685 -6.20 -15.14 -14.97
N PRO A 686 -6.76 -14.86 -16.15
CA PRO A 686 -6.29 -15.68 -17.23
C PRO A 686 -5.64 -14.77 -18.27
N VAL A 687 -4.35 -15.01 -18.57
CA VAL A 687 -3.99 -15.06 -19.98
C VAL A 687 -5.02 -16.00 -20.57
N ALA A 688 -5.92 -15.48 -21.41
CA ALA A 688 -7.04 -16.23 -21.92
C ALA A 688 -6.59 -17.66 -22.24
N SER A 689 -7.01 -18.61 -21.42
CA SER A 689 -7.07 -20.03 -21.73
C SER A 689 -8.21 -20.23 -22.72
N GLY A 690 -8.28 -19.36 -23.73
CA GLY A 690 -9.00 -19.61 -24.96
C GLY A 690 -8.14 -20.61 -25.70
N ILE A 691 -8.73 -21.77 -25.95
CA ILE A 691 -8.44 -22.47 -27.19
C ILE A 691 -8.60 -21.38 -28.26
N ASP A 692 -7.52 -21.08 -28.96
CA ASP A 692 -7.53 -20.05 -29.99
C ASP A 692 -8.14 -20.71 -31.22
N ASP A 693 -9.45 -20.99 -31.13
CA ASP A 693 -10.19 -21.88 -32.05
C ASP A 693 -9.99 -21.45 -33.49
N ALA A 694 -9.88 -20.13 -33.73
CA ALA A 694 -9.56 -19.56 -35.03
C ALA A 694 -8.16 -19.96 -35.54
N ALA A 695 -7.15 -19.89 -34.68
CA ALA A 695 -5.78 -20.26 -35.05
C ALA A 695 -5.61 -21.78 -35.18
N ILE A 696 -6.30 -22.57 -34.36
CA ILE A 696 -6.32 -24.03 -34.51
C ILE A 696 -7.06 -24.41 -35.80
N ALA A 697 -8.19 -23.78 -36.09
CA ALA A 697 -8.90 -23.97 -37.35
C ALA A 697 -8.02 -23.58 -38.56
N GLN A 698 -7.21 -22.52 -38.43
CA GLN A 698 -6.25 -22.11 -39.45
C GLN A 698 -5.13 -23.16 -39.64
N ILE A 699 -4.54 -23.67 -38.55
CA ILE A 699 -3.53 -24.75 -38.63
C ILE A 699 -4.14 -26.00 -39.27
N LYS A 700 -5.34 -26.41 -38.82
CA LYS A 700 -6.08 -27.55 -39.41
C LYS A 700 -6.35 -27.33 -40.90
N GLY A 701 -6.75 -26.13 -41.30
CA GLY A 701 -6.96 -25.76 -42.70
C GLY A 701 -5.68 -25.83 -43.52
N LEU A 702 -4.57 -25.30 -43.01
CA LEU A 702 -3.27 -25.35 -43.67
C LEU A 702 -2.75 -26.78 -43.80
N LEU A 703 -2.93 -27.64 -42.79
CA LEU A 703 -2.47 -29.03 -42.85
C LEU A 703 -3.13 -29.86 -43.97
N ARG A 704 -4.30 -29.45 -44.48
CA ARG A 704 -5.01 -30.14 -45.58
C ARG A 704 -4.46 -29.86 -46.98
N GLY A 705 -3.56 -28.90 -47.15
CA GLY A 705 -3.01 -28.56 -48.48
C GLY A 705 -1.64 -27.87 -48.49
N LYS A 706 -1.21 -27.33 -47.36
CA LYS A 706 0.05 -26.61 -47.14
C LYS A 706 0.72 -27.06 -45.84
N ARG A 707 1.14 -28.33 -45.82
CA ARG A 707 1.68 -29.01 -44.64
C ARG A 707 2.77 -28.21 -43.91
N GLU A 708 3.78 -27.73 -44.64
CA GLU A 708 4.90 -26.99 -44.03
C GLU A 708 4.47 -25.67 -43.37
N GLU A 709 3.56 -24.91 -44.01
CA GLU A 709 3.04 -23.67 -43.45
C GLU A 709 2.24 -23.93 -42.16
N GLY A 710 1.40 -24.98 -42.15
CA GLY A 710 0.63 -25.38 -40.98
C GLY A 710 1.51 -25.83 -39.81
N LEU A 711 2.53 -26.66 -40.08
CA LEU A 711 3.48 -27.10 -39.05
C LEU A 711 4.34 -25.96 -38.53
N ARG A 712 4.79 -25.04 -39.40
CA ARG A 712 5.56 -23.86 -38.98
C ARG A 712 4.73 -22.95 -38.08
N LEU A 713 3.47 -22.71 -38.42
CA LEU A 713 2.56 -21.92 -37.60
C LEU A 713 2.34 -22.58 -36.23
N GLY A 714 2.13 -23.90 -36.20
CA GLY A 714 2.05 -24.67 -34.95
C GLY A 714 3.32 -24.59 -34.11
N ALA A 715 4.50 -24.76 -34.73
CA ALA A 715 5.80 -24.69 -34.05
C ALA A 715 6.07 -23.31 -33.45
N VAL A 716 5.75 -22.24 -34.19
CA VAL A 716 5.84 -20.85 -33.67
C VAL A 716 4.95 -20.68 -32.45
N ARG A 717 3.72 -21.22 -32.45
CA ARG A 717 2.84 -21.15 -31.26
C ARG A 717 3.39 -21.90 -30.06
N VAL A 718 4.00 -23.07 -30.28
CA VAL A 718 4.66 -23.83 -29.21
C VAL A 718 5.86 -23.05 -28.65
N GLN A 719 6.68 -22.44 -29.51
CA GLN A 719 7.85 -21.67 -29.11
C GLN A 719 7.50 -20.36 -28.40
N SER A 720 6.43 -19.69 -28.84
CA SER A 720 5.94 -18.45 -28.25
C SER A 720 5.13 -18.64 -26.96
N ALA A 721 4.84 -19.89 -26.58
CA ALA A 721 4.09 -20.18 -25.35
C ALA A 721 4.98 -20.01 -24.10
N VAL A 722 4.53 -19.18 -23.18
CA VAL A 722 5.21 -18.88 -21.92
C VAL A 722 4.68 -19.82 -20.82
N GLY A 723 5.60 -20.54 -20.16
CA GLY A 723 5.30 -21.51 -19.11
C GLY A 723 5.19 -22.98 -19.58
N GLY A 724 5.52 -23.92 -18.68
CA GLY A 724 5.55 -25.36 -18.98
C GLY A 724 4.20 -25.92 -19.40
N ARG A 725 3.15 -25.65 -18.61
CA ARG A 725 1.78 -26.07 -18.90
C ARG A 725 1.24 -25.49 -20.22
N SER A 726 1.50 -24.21 -20.50
CA SER A 726 1.09 -23.56 -21.74
C SER A 726 1.75 -24.20 -22.96
N ARG A 727 3.07 -24.48 -22.89
CA ARG A 727 3.79 -25.18 -23.96
C ARG A 727 3.26 -26.60 -24.18
N PHE A 728 2.96 -27.32 -23.10
CA PHE A 728 2.35 -28.64 -23.16
C PHE A 728 1.01 -28.59 -23.89
N LEU A 729 0.11 -27.68 -23.51
CA LEU A 729 -1.18 -27.48 -24.18
C LEU A 729 -1.05 -27.14 -25.67
N ARG A 730 -0.11 -26.25 -26.05
CA ARG A 730 0.11 -25.93 -27.48
C ARG A 730 0.65 -27.12 -28.28
N ARG A 731 1.39 -28.03 -27.64
CA ARG A 731 1.82 -29.29 -28.27
C ARG A 731 0.67 -30.28 -28.41
N VAL A 732 -0.24 -30.37 -27.44
CA VAL A 732 -1.47 -31.17 -27.54
C VAL A 732 -2.33 -30.67 -28.71
N GLU A 733 -2.58 -29.37 -28.79
CA GLU A 733 -3.36 -28.76 -29.87
C GLU A 733 -2.74 -29.01 -31.25
N LEU A 734 -1.40 -28.93 -31.36
CA LEU A 734 -0.69 -29.24 -32.60
C LEU A 734 -0.82 -30.73 -32.96
N ALA A 735 -0.71 -31.64 -31.99
CA ALA A 735 -0.86 -33.08 -32.19
C ALA A 735 -2.28 -33.43 -32.68
N GLU A 736 -3.31 -32.81 -32.10
CA GLU A 736 -4.71 -32.95 -32.53
C GLU A 736 -4.94 -32.36 -33.93
N ALA A 737 -4.35 -31.20 -34.23
CA ALA A 737 -4.44 -30.63 -35.57
C ALA A 737 -3.78 -31.54 -36.63
N CYS A 738 -2.66 -32.20 -36.29
CA CYS A 738 -2.03 -33.20 -37.14
C CYS A 738 -2.93 -34.44 -37.31
N LEU A 739 -3.57 -34.91 -36.24
CA LEU A 739 -4.50 -36.03 -36.27
C LEU A 739 -5.70 -35.74 -37.18
N ASP A 740 -6.33 -34.58 -37.01
CA ASP A 740 -7.47 -34.13 -37.83
C ASP A 740 -7.08 -33.79 -39.27
N GLY A 741 -5.81 -33.42 -39.49
CA GLY A 741 -5.23 -33.15 -40.81
C GLY A 741 -4.80 -34.40 -41.58
N GLY A 742 -4.88 -35.60 -40.97
CA GLY A 742 -4.48 -36.87 -41.61
C GLY A 742 -2.99 -37.23 -41.49
N GLU A 743 -2.20 -36.42 -40.77
CA GLU A 743 -0.76 -36.65 -40.53
C GLU A 743 -0.54 -37.62 -39.36
N LEU A 744 -1.05 -38.85 -39.50
CA LEU A 744 -1.12 -39.84 -38.42
C LEU A 744 0.26 -40.23 -37.85
N GLY A 745 1.30 -40.27 -38.67
CA GLY A 745 2.66 -40.57 -38.22
C GLY A 745 3.21 -39.49 -37.27
N LEU A 746 3.03 -38.22 -37.63
CA LEU A 746 3.49 -37.09 -36.84
C LEU A 746 2.66 -36.89 -35.57
N ALA A 747 1.32 -37.00 -35.67
CA ALA A 747 0.43 -36.95 -34.53
C ALA A 747 0.81 -37.99 -33.47
N ARG A 748 1.10 -39.22 -33.90
CA ARG A 748 1.56 -40.31 -33.03
C ARG A 748 2.86 -39.98 -32.30
N SER A 749 3.88 -39.50 -33.02
CA SER A 749 5.15 -39.12 -32.40
C SER A 749 4.98 -38.01 -31.37
N LEU A 750 4.12 -37.02 -31.66
CA LEU A 750 3.82 -35.94 -30.72
C LEU A 750 3.08 -36.45 -29.47
N PHE A 751 2.03 -37.27 -29.65
CA PHE A 751 1.30 -37.85 -28.52
C PHE A 751 2.17 -38.81 -27.69
N ALA A 752 3.05 -39.60 -28.30
CA ALA A 752 3.98 -40.48 -27.58
C ALA A 752 4.92 -39.68 -26.65
N GLY A 753 5.45 -38.55 -27.14
CA GLY A 753 6.24 -37.64 -26.31
C GLY A 753 5.43 -37.00 -25.18
N LEU A 754 4.18 -36.61 -25.46
CA LEU A 754 3.27 -36.04 -24.44
C LEU A 754 2.90 -37.07 -23.37
N VAL A 755 2.71 -38.35 -23.72
CA VAL A 755 2.48 -39.44 -22.77
C VAL A 755 3.72 -39.67 -21.88
N GLY A 756 4.92 -39.64 -22.44
CA GLY A 756 6.15 -39.72 -21.64
C GLY A 756 6.31 -38.55 -20.66
N GLU A 757 5.87 -37.34 -21.04
CA GLU A 757 5.83 -36.18 -20.13
C GLU A 757 4.75 -36.31 -19.05
N ILE A 758 3.59 -36.88 -19.37
CA ILE A 758 2.55 -37.23 -18.39
C ILE A 758 3.11 -38.20 -17.34
N ASP A 759 3.92 -39.17 -17.76
CA ASP A 759 4.58 -40.12 -16.86
C ASP A 759 5.59 -39.45 -15.93
N GLY A 760 6.50 -38.65 -16.50
CA GLY A 760 7.55 -37.99 -15.74
C GLY A 760 7.04 -36.95 -14.73
N GLN A 761 5.84 -36.40 -14.95
CA GLN A 761 5.24 -35.37 -14.10
C GLN A 761 3.98 -35.84 -13.35
N HIS A 762 3.61 -37.12 -13.48
CA HIS A 762 2.45 -37.73 -12.84
C HIS A 762 1.14 -36.95 -13.05
N LEU A 763 0.87 -36.48 -14.28
CA LEU A 763 -0.28 -35.63 -14.58
C LEU A 763 -1.63 -36.28 -14.24
N ASP A 764 -1.71 -37.61 -14.26
CA ASP A 764 -2.92 -38.37 -13.88
C ASP A 764 -3.46 -38.00 -12.49
N ALA A 765 -2.58 -37.62 -11.55
CA ALA A 765 -2.97 -37.36 -10.17
C ALA A 765 -3.56 -35.96 -9.95
N TRP A 766 -3.26 -34.99 -10.82
CA TRP A 766 -3.59 -33.57 -10.58
C TRP A 766 -4.19 -32.83 -11.79
N GLU A 767 -3.99 -33.32 -13.02
CA GLU A 767 -4.70 -32.88 -14.24
C GLU A 767 -5.22 -34.07 -15.07
N PRO A 768 -6.13 -34.90 -14.52
CA PRO A 768 -6.59 -36.14 -15.16
C PRO A 768 -7.28 -35.91 -16.52
N GLU A 769 -7.97 -34.77 -16.68
CA GLU A 769 -8.66 -34.41 -17.91
C GLU A 769 -7.70 -34.15 -19.09
N LEU A 770 -6.56 -33.50 -18.81
CA LEU A 770 -5.53 -33.23 -19.81
C LEU A 770 -4.77 -34.51 -20.17
N ALA A 771 -4.49 -35.36 -19.17
CA ALA A 771 -3.92 -36.68 -19.39
C ALA A 771 -4.84 -37.56 -20.25
N ALA A 772 -6.15 -37.60 -19.93
CA ALA A 772 -7.15 -38.33 -20.69
C ALA A 772 -7.23 -37.86 -22.16
N ARG A 773 -7.21 -36.55 -22.40
CA ARG A 773 -7.18 -35.96 -23.76
C ARG A 773 -5.96 -36.41 -24.57
N CYS A 774 -4.78 -36.46 -23.96
CA CYS A 774 -3.55 -36.91 -24.62
C CYS A 774 -3.55 -38.41 -24.90
N LEU A 775 -4.02 -39.23 -23.94
CA LEU A 775 -4.13 -40.68 -24.08
C LEU A 775 -5.14 -41.05 -25.17
N GLU A 776 -6.29 -40.37 -25.23
CA GLU A 776 -7.26 -40.51 -26.32
C GLU A 776 -6.61 -40.20 -27.68
N GLY A 777 -5.92 -39.07 -27.81
CA GLY A 777 -5.21 -38.69 -29.03
C GLY A 777 -4.16 -39.72 -29.45
N HIS A 778 -3.43 -40.28 -28.49
CA HIS A 778 -2.44 -41.34 -28.74
C HIS A 778 -3.12 -42.59 -29.32
N VAL A 779 -4.18 -43.08 -28.69
CA VAL A 779 -4.95 -44.25 -29.16
C VAL A 779 -5.54 -43.99 -30.55
N ARG A 780 -6.11 -42.80 -30.80
CA ARG A 780 -6.69 -42.44 -32.11
C ARG A 780 -5.66 -42.32 -33.23
N SER A 781 -4.40 -42.01 -32.90
CA SER A 781 -3.32 -41.93 -33.89
C SER A 781 -2.73 -43.29 -34.28
N ALA A 782 -3.08 -44.38 -33.57
CA ALA A 782 -2.56 -45.73 -33.76
C ALA A 782 -2.82 -46.31 -35.17
N PRO A 783 -1.89 -47.11 -35.75
CA PRO A 783 -2.05 -47.67 -37.08
C PRO A 783 -2.84 -48.98 -36.97
N LYS A 784 -3.92 -49.12 -37.74
CA LYS A 784 -4.69 -50.37 -37.74
C LYS A 784 -3.82 -51.51 -38.32
N GLY A 785 -3.65 -52.60 -37.55
CA GLY A 785 -3.01 -53.83 -38.02
C GLY A 785 -1.49 -53.95 -37.79
N GLN A 786 -0.88 -53.11 -36.96
CA GLN A 786 0.54 -53.26 -36.59
C GLN A 786 0.72 -53.89 -35.20
N PRO A 787 1.28 -55.11 -35.09
CA PRO A 787 1.41 -55.82 -33.81
C PRO A 787 2.34 -55.12 -32.81
N ALA A 788 3.38 -54.45 -33.28
CA ALA A 788 4.41 -53.83 -32.44
C ALA A 788 3.88 -52.65 -31.60
N GLU A 789 2.84 -51.95 -32.08
CA GLU A 789 2.26 -50.79 -31.38
C GLU A 789 1.04 -51.16 -30.52
N LYS A 790 0.52 -52.39 -30.67
CA LYS A 790 -0.68 -52.84 -29.97
C LYS A 790 -0.53 -52.75 -28.44
N ALA A 791 0.62 -53.16 -27.90
CA ALA A 791 0.85 -53.13 -26.45
C ALA A 791 0.83 -51.71 -25.86
N ALA A 792 1.41 -50.73 -26.56
CA ALA A 792 1.43 -49.34 -26.11
C ALA A 792 0.04 -48.69 -26.18
N VAL A 793 -0.72 -49.01 -27.23
CA VAL A 793 -2.10 -48.53 -27.42
C VAL A 793 -3.04 -49.16 -26.39
N ASP A 794 -2.92 -50.46 -26.14
CA ASP A 794 -3.70 -51.17 -25.12
C ASP A 794 -3.39 -50.62 -23.71
N ALA A 795 -2.12 -50.30 -23.42
CA ALA A 795 -1.72 -49.67 -22.17
C ALA A 795 -2.29 -48.25 -22.01
N ALA A 796 -2.22 -47.43 -23.07
CA ALA A 796 -2.81 -46.09 -23.06
C ALA A 796 -4.33 -46.12 -22.92
N LEU A 797 -5.00 -47.09 -23.56
CA LEU A 797 -6.44 -47.30 -23.46
C LEU A 797 -6.85 -47.78 -22.06
N ALA A 798 -6.11 -48.71 -21.45
CA ALA A 798 -6.35 -49.16 -20.08
C ALA A 798 -6.21 -48.01 -19.08
N ARG A 799 -5.19 -47.16 -19.26
CA ARG A 799 -4.98 -45.97 -18.44
C ARG A 799 -6.07 -44.92 -18.65
N LEU A 800 -6.49 -44.68 -19.90
CA LEU A 800 -7.62 -43.83 -20.23
C LEU A 800 -8.91 -44.33 -19.58
N ALA A 801 -9.17 -45.64 -19.58
CA ALA A 801 -10.35 -46.22 -18.93
C ALA A 801 -10.38 -45.98 -17.41
N GLY A 802 -9.20 -45.88 -16.77
CA GLY A 802 -9.08 -45.51 -15.36
C GLY A 802 -9.36 -44.01 -15.08
N LEU A 803 -9.12 -43.14 -16.06
CA LEU A 803 -9.32 -41.69 -15.92
C LEU A 803 -10.70 -41.23 -16.41
N ASP A 804 -11.10 -41.68 -17.60
CA ASP A 804 -12.38 -41.37 -18.25
C ASP A 804 -12.89 -42.62 -19.00
N PRO A 805 -13.72 -43.46 -18.35
CA PRO A 805 -14.27 -44.66 -18.95
C PRO A 805 -15.23 -44.38 -20.12
N VAL A 806 -15.81 -43.18 -20.20
CA VAL A 806 -16.73 -42.80 -21.29
C VAL A 806 -15.94 -42.56 -22.57
N ARG A 807 -14.81 -41.83 -22.49
CA ARG A 807 -13.89 -41.67 -23.62
C ARG A 807 -13.28 -42.99 -24.07
N ALA A 808 -12.85 -43.82 -23.12
CA ALA A 808 -12.31 -45.14 -23.43
C ALA A 808 -13.34 -46.02 -24.17
N ALA A 809 -14.60 -46.03 -23.70
CA ALA A 809 -15.67 -46.80 -24.33
C ALA A 809 -15.98 -46.34 -25.77
N ALA A 810 -15.78 -45.06 -26.09
CA ALA A 810 -15.97 -44.54 -27.46
C ALA A 810 -14.91 -45.04 -28.46
N LEU A 811 -13.74 -45.48 -27.96
CA LEU A 811 -12.63 -45.98 -28.77
C LEU A 811 -12.64 -47.50 -28.96
N VAL A 812 -13.42 -48.23 -28.15
CA VAL A 812 -13.56 -49.69 -28.23
C VAL A 812 -14.78 -50.02 -29.09
N PRO A 813 -14.65 -50.86 -30.14
CA PRO A 813 -15.80 -51.31 -30.91
C PRO A 813 -16.78 -52.08 -30.00
N LYS A 814 -18.08 -51.79 -30.13
CA LYS A 814 -19.13 -52.58 -29.47
C LYS A 814 -19.05 -54.01 -30.00
N SER A 815 -18.77 -54.94 -29.09
CA SER A 815 -18.79 -56.38 -29.31
C SER A 815 -20.17 -56.90 -29.65
#